data_AF-A0A0L0NPH0-F1
#
_entry.id   AF-A0A0L0NPH0-F1
#
_cell.length_a   1.000
_cell.length_b   1.000
_cell.length_c   1.000
_cell.angle_alpha   90.00
_cell.angle_beta   90.00
_cell.angle_gamma   90.00
#
_symmetry.space_group_name_H-M   'P 1'
#
loop_
_entity.id
_entity.type
_entity.pdbx_description
1 polymer ?
#
loop_
_entity_poly.entity_id
_entity_poly.type
_entity_poly.pdbx_seq_one_letter_code
_entity_poly.pdbx_strand_id
1 'polypeptide(L)'
;MREDQCSLGKLQVSLRDAEDNYPGNPFDLFVVGVRMPSTGLGCKIFINRTGTFSHSLLLTRNYTSLKKMADGVFQGAIGIDLGTTYSCVATYDSAVEIIANEQGNRVTPSFVAFTPEERLIGDAAKNQAALNPKNTVFDAKRLIGRAFDDENVQKDIKAWPFKVIESNGNPLVEVEYLGETKTFSPQEISSMVLTKMKEIAEAKIGKKVEKAVVTVPAYFNDAQRQATKDAGAIAGLNVLRIINEPTAAAIAYGLGAGKSDKERHVLIFDLGGGTFDVSLLNITGGVFTVKSTAGDTHLGGQDFDTNLLDFFKADFKKKTGHDISGDSRALRRLRTACERAKRTLSSVTSTTVEVDSLFEGEDFSAPLSRARFEDINAALFKSTLEPVEQVLKDAKLSKTAVDEIVLVGGSTRIPKIQKLLSDFFDGKSLEKSINPDEAVAYGAAVQGAILTGQSTSDDTKDLLLLDVIPLSLGVAMQGNVFAPVVPRNSTVPTIKRRTFTTVADHQTTVQFPVYQGERVNCSENTLLGEFDLKNIPPMPAGEPVLEAIFEVDANGILKVTAVEKSTGRSANITISNSIGRLSTEEIEKMINDAEKFKNADDAFAKRHEQKQKLEAYVASVESTVTDPVLSAKMKKSAKDKIEAALSDAMQTLEIEESSGEDFRKAELALKRAVTKGMATR
;
A
#
# COMPACT_ATOMS: atom_id res chain seq x y z
N MET A 1 8.77 63.27 16.80
CA MET A 1 7.53 62.76 17.44
C MET A 1 6.94 61.72 16.50
N ARG A 2 6.91 60.40 16.72
CA ARG A 2 7.26 59.46 17.82
C ARG A 2 7.99 58.30 17.11
N GLU A 3 9.27 58.03 17.38
CA GLU A 3 9.77 56.97 18.30
C GLU A 3 8.94 55.69 18.35
N ASP A 4 9.46 54.64 17.71
CA ASP A 4 9.53 53.29 18.30
C ASP A 4 10.83 52.62 17.82
N GLN A 5 11.67 52.27 18.79
CA GLN A 5 12.97 51.61 18.62
C GLN A 5 12.79 50.10 18.52
N CYS A 6 13.45 49.45 17.56
CA CYS A 6 13.97 48.10 17.78
C CYS A 6 15.34 47.96 17.12
N SER A 7 16.32 47.66 17.95
CA SER A 7 17.76 47.68 17.70
C SER A 7 18.24 46.46 16.93
N LEU A 8 18.81 46.66 15.75
CA LEU A 8 19.77 45.75 15.12
C LEU A 8 21.15 46.41 15.14
N GLY A 9 22.14 45.69 15.67
CA GLY A 9 23.47 46.18 16.02
C GLY A 9 24.24 46.82 14.86
N LYS A 10 25.10 47.77 15.25
CA LYS A 10 25.99 48.58 14.40
C LYS A 10 26.77 47.73 13.38
N LEU A 11 26.53 47.95 12.09
CA LEU A 11 27.46 47.60 11.01
C LEU A 11 28.48 48.74 10.87
N GLN A 12 29.72 48.50 11.27
CA GLN A 12 30.84 49.42 11.04
C GLN A 12 31.37 49.20 9.61
N VAL A 13 31.19 50.18 8.72
CA VAL A 13 31.74 50.14 7.36
C VAL A 13 33.07 50.91 7.36
N SER A 14 34.18 50.22 7.12
CA SER A 14 35.50 50.82 6.88
C SER A 14 35.74 50.90 5.38
N LEU A 15 35.75 52.11 4.82
CA LEU A 15 36.21 52.38 3.46
C LEU A 15 37.74 52.53 3.48
N ARG A 16 38.46 51.47 3.10
CA ARG A 16 39.85 51.60 2.63
C ARG A 16 40.06 50.73 1.39
N ASP A 17 40.66 51.38 0.40
CA ASP A 17 41.35 50.86 -0.77
C ASP A 17 40.47 50.33 -1.91
N ALA A 18 39.98 51.26 -2.73
CA ALA A 18 39.53 51.02 -4.09
C ALA A 18 40.63 51.48 -5.07
N GLU A 19 41.53 50.57 -5.45
CA GLU A 19 42.39 50.73 -6.61
C GLU A 19 42.36 49.43 -7.40
N ASP A 20 41.61 49.43 -8.51
CA ASP A 20 41.97 48.76 -9.76
C ASP A 20 40.91 49.11 -10.82
N ASN A 21 41.23 50.11 -11.63
CA ASN A 21 40.48 50.48 -12.83
C ASN A 21 40.68 49.39 -13.90
N TYR A 22 39.62 48.67 -14.28
CA TYR A 22 39.59 47.87 -15.51
C TYR A 22 39.12 48.74 -16.69
N PRO A 23 39.94 48.98 -17.73
CA PRO A 23 39.49 49.71 -18.90
C PRO A 23 38.60 48.81 -19.76
N GLY A 24 37.33 49.19 -19.94
CA GLY A 24 36.44 48.54 -20.92
C GLY A 24 34.99 48.25 -20.49
N ASN A 25 34.48 48.81 -19.40
CA ASN A 25 33.08 48.63 -18.98
C ASN A 25 32.34 49.98 -18.96
N PRO A 26 31.21 50.17 -19.69
CA PRO A 26 30.52 51.46 -19.76
C PRO A 26 29.66 51.77 -18.52
N PHE A 27 29.78 50.99 -17.44
CA PHE A 27 29.02 51.19 -16.21
C PHE A 27 29.98 51.30 -15.01
N ASP A 28 30.18 52.53 -14.52
CA ASP A 28 30.87 52.82 -13.27
C ASP A 28 30.12 52.20 -12.08
N LEU A 29 30.55 51.01 -11.65
CA LEU A 29 29.98 50.27 -10.52
C LEU A 29 30.98 50.18 -9.37
N PHE A 30 30.56 50.61 -8.18
CA PHE A 30 31.31 50.40 -6.94
C PHE A 30 30.94 49.04 -6.32
N VAL A 31 31.96 48.31 -5.83
CA VAL A 31 31.80 47.03 -5.14
C VAL A 31 32.05 47.22 -3.65
N VAL A 32 31.06 46.92 -2.82
CA VAL A 32 31.24 46.85 -1.36
C VAL A 32 31.07 45.42 -0.89
N GLY A 33 32.09 44.87 -0.23
CA GLY A 33 32.05 43.54 0.37
C GLY A 33 31.56 43.60 1.81
N VAL A 34 30.52 42.84 2.15
CA VAL A 34 30.06 42.66 3.54
C VAL A 34 30.23 41.20 3.95
N ARG A 35 30.82 40.99 5.13
CA ARG A 35 31.08 39.66 5.71
C ARG A 35 30.25 39.50 6.97
N MET A 36 29.39 38.48 7.02
CA MET A 36 28.61 38.19 8.23
C MET A 36 29.43 37.31 9.19
N PRO A 37 29.51 37.64 10.50
CA PRO A 37 30.44 36.98 11.42
C PRO A 37 30.12 35.51 11.75
N SER A 38 28.88 35.04 11.59
CA SER A 38 28.45 33.71 12.08
C SER A 38 28.37 32.62 11.02
N THR A 39 28.41 32.94 9.73
CA THR A 39 28.24 31.94 8.64
C THR A 39 29.38 31.93 7.62
N GLY A 40 30.32 32.87 7.69
CA GLY A 40 31.45 32.97 6.76
C GLY A 40 31.08 33.32 5.31
N LEU A 41 29.78 33.46 4.98
CA LEU A 41 29.33 33.89 3.66
C LEU A 41 29.59 35.39 3.45
N GLY A 42 30.25 35.70 2.33
CA GLY A 42 30.42 37.07 1.84
C GLY A 42 29.43 37.36 0.73
N CYS A 43 28.80 38.55 0.77
CA CYS A 43 27.97 39.04 -0.33
C CYS A 43 28.64 40.28 -0.95
N LYS A 44 28.66 40.36 -2.29
CA LYS A 44 29.13 41.53 -3.04
C LYS A 44 27.91 42.31 -3.51
N ILE A 45 27.78 43.56 -3.08
CA ILE A 45 26.71 44.45 -3.49
C ILE A 45 27.27 45.43 -4.52
N PHE A 46 26.51 45.61 -5.60
CA PHE A 46 26.83 46.45 -6.74
C PHE A 46 25.90 47.65 -6.72
N ILE A 47 26.45 48.87 -6.59
CA ILE A 47 25.66 50.10 -6.48
C ILE A 47 25.94 51.00 -7.69
N ASN A 48 24.87 51.44 -8.36
CA ASN A 48 24.92 52.49 -9.39
C ASN A 48 24.55 53.86 -8.77
N ARG A 49 25.14 54.95 -9.27
CA ARG A 49 25.11 56.30 -8.66
C ARG A 49 23.75 57.02 -8.66
N THR A 50 22.66 56.42 -9.15
CA THR A 50 21.34 57.09 -9.30
C THR A 50 20.19 56.50 -8.47
N GLY A 51 20.45 55.60 -7.53
CA GLY A 51 19.49 55.30 -6.44
C GLY A 51 18.11 54.77 -6.87
N THR A 52 18.01 54.03 -7.99
CA THR A 52 16.74 53.44 -8.45
C THR A 52 16.89 51.93 -8.68
N PHE A 53 16.01 51.14 -8.05
CA PHE A 53 15.93 49.69 -8.20
C PHE A 53 15.12 49.34 -9.45
N SER A 54 15.75 48.70 -10.44
CA SER A 54 15.07 48.02 -11.55
C SER A 54 15.41 46.53 -11.51
N HIS A 55 14.38 45.69 -11.32
CA HIS A 55 14.50 44.24 -11.40
C HIS A 55 14.56 43.80 -12.86
N SER A 56 15.76 43.78 -13.42
CA SER A 56 16.07 42.97 -14.60
C SER A 56 17.56 42.67 -14.58
N LEU A 57 17.92 41.43 -14.21
CA LEU A 57 19.25 40.92 -14.47
C LEU A 57 19.20 39.45 -14.85
N LEU A 58 19.62 39.19 -16.08
CA LEU A 58 20.16 37.91 -16.51
C LEU A 58 21.24 37.46 -15.52
N LEU A 59 21.00 36.36 -14.82
CA LEU A 59 22.04 35.56 -14.17
C LEU A 59 22.03 34.17 -14.79
N THR A 60 22.68 34.09 -15.94
CA THR A 60 23.11 32.85 -16.56
C THR A 60 24.05 32.07 -15.63
N ARG A 61 23.74 30.79 -15.48
CA ARG A 61 24.65 29.65 -15.24
C ARG A 61 25.02 29.20 -13.82
N ASN A 62 24.43 29.76 -12.75
CA ASN A 62 24.57 29.16 -11.40
C ASN A 62 23.26 29.06 -10.58
N TYR A 63 22.12 29.50 -11.12
CA TYR A 63 20.82 29.33 -10.46
C TYR A 63 20.22 27.93 -10.65
N THR A 64 20.68 27.15 -11.64
CA THR A 64 20.26 25.76 -11.87
C THR A 64 20.80 24.80 -10.83
N SER A 65 21.89 25.14 -10.13
CA SER A 65 22.47 24.29 -9.08
C SER A 65 21.87 24.53 -7.69
N LEU A 66 21.36 25.74 -7.40
CA LEU A 66 20.74 26.07 -6.12
C LEU A 66 19.23 25.77 -6.09
N LYS A 67 18.55 25.77 -7.26
CA LYS A 67 17.19 25.23 -7.37
C LYS A 67 17.12 23.70 -7.34
N LYS A 68 18.23 23.00 -7.60
CA LYS A 68 18.30 21.53 -7.44
C LYS A 68 18.30 21.05 -6.00
N MET A 69 18.47 21.96 -5.02
CA MET A 69 18.30 21.66 -3.59
C MET A 69 16.96 22.15 -3.03
N ALA A 70 15.99 22.54 -3.88
CA ALA A 70 14.71 23.09 -3.46
C ALA A 70 13.48 22.22 -3.77
N ASP A 71 13.64 21.00 -4.32
CA ASP A 71 12.51 20.05 -4.44
C ASP A 71 13.01 18.61 -4.37
N GLY A 72 13.43 18.19 -3.16
CA GLY A 72 13.72 16.78 -2.86
C GLY A 72 12.47 15.89 -2.79
N VAL A 73 11.29 16.47 -2.99
CA VAL A 73 9.98 15.80 -2.97
C VAL A 73 9.43 15.70 -4.39
N PHE A 74 8.88 14.54 -4.73
CA PHE A 74 8.15 14.29 -5.96
C PHE A 74 6.80 15.02 -5.89
N GLN A 75 6.55 15.92 -6.83
CA GLN A 75 5.33 16.75 -6.82
C GLN A 75 4.06 15.97 -7.20
N GLY A 76 4.25 14.84 -7.91
CA GLY A 76 3.21 13.93 -8.35
C GLY A 76 2.67 12.99 -7.30
N ALA A 77 1.94 11.99 -7.77
CA ALA A 77 1.44 10.89 -6.96
C ALA A 77 1.74 9.55 -7.64
N ILE A 78 2.00 8.53 -6.82
CA ILE A 78 2.12 7.15 -7.29
C ILE A 78 0.76 6.44 -7.22
N GLY A 79 0.54 5.49 -8.12
CA GLY A 79 -0.58 4.56 -8.05
C GLY A 79 -0.13 3.26 -7.40
N ILE A 80 -0.80 2.85 -6.32
CA ILE A 80 -0.51 1.60 -5.62
C ILE A 80 -1.72 0.69 -5.70
N ASP A 81 -1.51 -0.48 -6.29
CA ASP A 81 -2.38 -1.62 -6.10
C ASP A 81 -1.96 -2.37 -4.82
N LEU A 82 -2.75 -2.23 -3.75
CA LEU A 82 -2.52 -2.94 -2.49
C LEU A 82 -3.30 -4.24 -2.50
N GLY A 83 -2.79 -5.31 -3.13
CA GLY A 83 -3.50 -6.58 -3.25
C GLY A 83 -3.34 -7.51 -2.04
N THR A 84 -4.22 -8.51 -1.94
CA THR A 84 -4.18 -9.51 -0.84
C THR A 84 -2.91 -10.33 -0.84
N THR A 85 -2.45 -10.74 -2.03
CA THR A 85 -1.29 -11.64 -2.19
C THR A 85 -0.05 -10.93 -2.74
N TYR A 86 -0.26 -9.98 -3.65
CA TYR A 86 0.79 -9.15 -4.22
C TYR A 86 0.31 -7.71 -4.30
N SER A 87 1.23 -6.77 -4.13
CA SER A 87 1.05 -5.36 -4.39
C SER A 87 1.86 -4.93 -5.60
N CYS A 88 1.38 -3.93 -6.32
CA CYS A 88 2.03 -3.37 -7.51
C CYS A 88 2.07 -1.85 -7.39
N VAL A 89 3.16 -1.22 -7.82
CA VAL A 89 3.29 0.25 -7.81
C VAL A 89 3.64 0.77 -9.19
N ALA A 90 2.99 1.87 -9.56
CA ALA A 90 3.15 2.53 -10.83
C ALA A 90 3.29 4.04 -10.64
N THR A 91 3.97 4.68 -11.57
CA THR A 91 4.08 6.14 -11.64
C THR A 91 3.67 6.64 -13.01
N TYR A 92 3.34 7.92 -13.12
CA TYR A 92 3.04 8.58 -14.38
C TYR A 92 3.98 9.76 -14.58
N ASP A 93 4.63 9.81 -15.75
CA ASP A 93 5.38 10.99 -16.20
C ASP A 93 4.85 11.45 -17.56
N SER A 94 5.32 10.83 -18.65
CA SER A 94 4.75 10.98 -20.00
C SER A 94 3.81 9.83 -20.38
N ALA A 95 4.03 8.67 -19.76
CA ALA A 95 3.20 7.49 -19.81
C ALA A 95 3.24 6.83 -18.42
N VAL A 96 2.36 5.85 -18.22
CA VAL A 96 2.41 5.03 -17.01
C VAL A 96 3.60 4.08 -17.09
N GLU A 97 4.38 4.01 -16.01
CA GLU A 97 5.44 3.03 -15.83
C GLU A 97 5.14 2.17 -14.60
N ILE A 98 5.08 0.85 -14.79
CA ILE A 98 5.06 -0.13 -13.70
C ILE A 98 6.48 -0.29 -13.18
N ILE A 99 6.68 -0.10 -11.88
CA ILE A 99 8.01 -0.07 -11.28
C ILE A 99 8.37 -1.46 -10.74
N ALA A 100 9.53 -1.97 -11.16
CA ALA A 100 10.08 -3.20 -10.61
C ALA A 100 10.74 -2.95 -9.25
N ASN A 101 10.61 -3.91 -8.34
CA ASN A 101 11.31 -3.91 -7.06
C ASN A 101 12.81 -4.23 -7.21
N GLU A 102 13.56 -4.26 -6.11
CA GLU A 102 14.99 -4.52 -6.09
C GLU A 102 15.40 -5.89 -6.66
N GLN A 103 14.48 -6.86 -6.76
CA GLN A 103 14.71 -8.17 -7.37
C GLN A 103 14.32 -8.21 -8.87
N GLY A 104 13.85 -7.09 -9.42
CA GLY A 104 13.38 -6.99 -10.80
C GLY A 104 11.93 -7.46 -11.00
N ASN A 105 11.19 -7.76 -9.92
CA ASN A 105 9.79 -8.16 -10.00
C ASN A 105 8.86 -6.94 -10.04
N ARG A 106 7.89 -6.92 -10.95
CA ARG A 106 6.90 -5.84 -11.07
C ARG A 106 5.77 -5.91 -10.04
N VAL A 107 5.62 -7.05 -9.40
CA VAL A 107 4.69 -7.28 -8.30
C VAL A 107 5.47 -7.76 -7.10
N THR A 108 5.14 -7.26 -5.92
CA THR A 108 5.82 -7.59 -4.66
C THR A 108 4.85 -8.32 -3.74
N PRO A 109 5.20 -9.48 -3.15
CA PRO A 109 4.31 -10.18 -2.23
C PRO A 109 3.83 -9.29 -1.08
N SER A 110 2.55 -9.38 -0.71
CA SER A 110 1.97 -8.68 0.45
C SER A 110 2.28 -9.47 1.74
N PHE A 111 3.57 -9.64 2.03
CA PHE A 111 4.11 -10.40 3.16
C PHE A 111 4.96 -9.48 4.03
N VAL A 112 4.82 -9.62 5.36
CA VAL A 112 5.63 -8.94 6.36
C VAL A 112 6.11 -9.98 7.36
N ALA A 113 7.42 -10.11 7.55
CA ALA A 113 7.99 -11.03 8.52
C ALA A 113 8.83 -10.29 9.55
N PHE A 114 8.65 -10.64 10.81
CA PHE A 114 9.37 -10.06 11.93
C PHE A 114 10.45 -11.02 12.40
N THR A 115 11.68 -10.51 12.53
CA THR A 115 12.82 -11.26 13.07
C THR A 115 13.26 -10.62 14.40
N PRO A 116 14.21 -11.23 15.13
CA PRO A 116 14.79 -10.59 16.31
C PRO A 116 15.49 -9.26 16.03
N GLU A 117 15.78 -8.93 14.76
CA GLU A 117 16.65 -7.83 14.37
C GLU A 117 15.98 -6.80 13.44
N GLU A 118 15.13 -7.25 12.52
CA GLU A 118 14.58 -6.42 11.45
C GLU A 118 13.18 -6.86 11.01
N ARG A 119 12.55 -6.04 10.17
CA ARG A 119 11.33 -6.41 9.44
C ARG A 119 11.66 -6.68 7.98
N LEU A 120 11.30 -7.87 7.51
CA LEU A 120 11.35 -8.19 6.09
C LEU A 120 9.98 -7.93 5.47
N ILE A 121 9.97 -7.36 4.27
CA ILE A 121 8.73 -7.07 3.52
C ILE A 121 8.90 -7.56 2.09
N GLY A 122 7.85 -8.15 1.51
CA GLY A 122 7.88 -8.62 0.13
C GLY A 122 8.51 -10.00 -0.06
N ASP A 123 9.36 -10.13 -1.08
CA ASP A 123 9.98 -11.40 -1.46
C ASP A 123 10.82 -11.99 -0.32
N ALA A 124 11.55 -11.16 0.43
CA ALA A 124 12.35 -11.59 1.58
C ALA A 124 11.49 -12.24 2.68
N ALA A 125 10.33 -11.63 3.02
CA ALA A 125 9.40 -12.18 3.98
C ALA A 125 8.76 -13.49 3.49
N LYS A 126 8.35 -13.53 2.22
CA LYS A 126 7.75 -14.72 1.61
C LYS A 126 8.71 -15.92 1.60
N ASN A 127 9.99 -15.69 1.31
CA ASN A 127 11.00 -16.75 1.22
C ASN A 127 11.26 -17.44 2.57
N GLN A 128 11.21 -16.70 3.69
CA GLN A 128 11.42 -17.27 5.02
C GLN A 128 10.14 -17.84 5.68
N ALA A 129 8.97 -17.71 5.05
CA ALA A 129 7.67 -18.04 5.67
C ALA A 129 7.57 -19.48 6.20
N ALA A 130 8.31 -20.44 5.62
CA ALA A 130 8.35 -21.82 6.09
C ALA A 130 9.27 -22.02 7.32
N LEU A 131 10.28 -21.17 7.49
CA LEU A 131 11.21 -21.21 8.63
C LEU A 131 10.68 -20.42 9.82
N ASN A 132 9.97 -19.33 9.57
CA ASN A 132 9.41 -18.44 10.57
C ASN A 132 7.89 -18.23 10.39
N PRO A 133 7.06 -19.31 10.44
CA PRO A 133 5.65 -19.23 10.07
C PRO A 133 4.82 -18.39 11.05
N LYS A 134 5.17 -18.35 12.34
CA LYS A 134 4.40 -17.65 13.38
C LYS A 134 4.56 -16.13 13.34
N ASN A 135 5.71 -15.64 12.85
CA ASN A 135 6.01 -14.21 12.75
C ASN A 135 6.03 -13.71 11.30
N THR A 136 5.53 -14.50 10.35
CA THR A 136 5.35 -14.09 8.96
C THR A 136 3.87 -13.89 8.68
N VAL A 137 3.47 -12.63 8.57
CA VAL A 137 2.10 -12.17 8.34
C VAL A 137 1.85 -11.99 6.84
N PHE A 138 0.70 -12.47 6.39
CA PHE A 138 0.19 -12.35 5.02
C PHE A 138 -1.34 -12.31 5.07
N ASP A 139 -1.98 -12.03 3.93
CA ASP A 139 -3.44 -11.88 3.81
C ASP A 139 -4.05 -10.81 4.75
N ALA A 140 -3.25 -9.85 5.22
CA ALA A 140 -3.72 -8.78 6.12
C ALA A 140 -4.92 -7.99 5.54
N LYS A 141 -5.04 -7.93 4.21
CA LYS A 141 -6.18 -7.33 3.50
C LYS A 141 -7.52 -8.05 3.75
N ARG A 142 -7.52 -9.33 4.16
CA ARG A 142 -8.75 -10.02 4.61
C ARG A 142 -9.16 -9.64 6.03
N LEU A 143 -8.23 -9.12 6.82
CA LEU A 143 -8.44 -8.72 8.22
C LEU A 143 -8.74 -7.23 8.38
N ILE A 144 -8.24 -6.39 7.46
CA ILE A 144 -8.37 -4.94 7.53
C ILE A 144 -9.82 -4.49 7.57
N GLY A 145 -10.16 -3.59 8.51
CA GLY A 145 -11.51 -3.03 8.66
C GLY A 145 -12.60 -4.00 9.12
N ARG A 146 -12.25 -5.20 9.61
CA ARG A 146 -13.20 -6.19 10.14
C ARG A 146 -13.19 -6.27 11.66
N ALA A 147 -14.30 -6.77 12.20
CA ALA A 147 -14.40 -7.13 13.62
C ALA A 147 -13.69 -8.46 13.89
N PHE A 148 -13.23 -8.67 15.12
CA PHE A 148 -12.63 -9.94 15.51
C PHE A 148 -13.65 -11.09 15.41
N ASP A 149 -14.91 -10.84 15.76
CA ASP A 149 -16.00 -11.82 15.76
C ASP A 149 -16.68 -12.05 14.38
N ASP A 150 -16.22 -11.39 13.32
CA ASP A 150 -16.66 -11.64 11.94
C ASP A 150 -16.43 -13.12 11.58
N GLU A 151 -17.45 -13.79 11.02
CA GLU A 151 -17.40 -15.22 10.70
C GLU A 151 -16.23 -15.58 9.77
N ASN A 152 -15.93 -14.71 8.80
CA ASN A 152 -14.81 -14.91 7.88
C ASN A 152 -13.46 -14.76 8.61
N VAL A 153 -13.36 -13.82 9.55
CA VAL A 153 -12.15 -13.66 10.38
C VAL A 153 -11.94 -14.89 11.25
N GLN A 154 -12.98 -15.37 11.92
CA GLN A 154 -12.91 -16.58 12.75
C GLN A 154 -12.57 -17.84 11.96
N LYS A 155 -13.01 -17.92 10.70
CA LYS A 155 -12.64 -19.01 9.78
C LYS A 155 -11.16 -18.92 9.40
N ASP A 156 -10.67 -17.74 9.04
CA ASP A 156 -9.29 -17.54 8.60
C ASP A 156 -8.26 -17.71 9.72
N ILE A 157 -8.58 -17.28 10.96
CA ILE A 157 -7.71 -17.47 12.14
C ILE A 157 -7.34 -18.95 12.34
N LYS A 158 -8.24 -19.87 11.99
CA LYS A 158 -7.98 -21.32 12.09
C LYS A 158 -7.00 -21.83 11.03
N ALA A 159 -6.82 -21.10 9.94
CA ALA A 159 -5.96 -21.47 8.83
C ALA A 159 -4.60 -20.75 8.84
N TRP A 160 -4.50 -19.62 9.54
CA TRP A 160 -3.27 -18.85 9.63
C TRP A 160 -2.28 -19.41 10.65
N PRO A 161 -0.96 -19.36 10.34
CA PRO A 161 0.08 -19.81 11.26
C PRO A 161 0.47 -18.78 12.32
N PHE A 162 0.18 -17.50 12.07
CA PHE A 162 0.40 -16.40 13.00
C PHE A 162 -0.81 -16.21 13.91
N LYS A 163 -0.59 -15.65 15.10
CA LYS A 163 -1.64 -15.48 16.10
C LYS A 163 -2.39 -14.17 15.87
N VAL A 164 -3.71 -14.25 15.96
CA VAL A 164 -4.59 -13.07 15.95
C VAL A 164 -5.33 -13.03 17.29
N ILE A 165 -5.33 -11.87 17.94
CA ILE A 165 -5.97 -11.64 19.23
C ILE A 165 -7.04 -10.56 19.10
N GLU A 166 -7.97 -10.54 20.05
CA GLU A 166 -8.97 -9.49 20.17
C GLU A 166 -8.45 -8.32 21.00
N SER A 167 -8.69 -7.10 20.54
CA SER A 167 -8.55 -5.88 21.34
C SER A 167 -9.67 -4.91 21.01
N ASN A 168 -10.53 -4.62 21.98
CA ASN A 168 -11.70 -3.74 21.83
C ASN A 168 -12.59 -4.12 20.62
N GLY A 169 -12.83 -5.42 20.41
CA GLY A 169 -13.59 -5.94 19.27
C GLY A 169 -12.85 -5.94 17.92
N ASN A 170 -11.62 -5.40 17.85
CA ASN A 170 -10.80 -5.41 16.65
C ASN A 170 -9.78 -6.57 16.68
N PRO A 171 -9.48 -7.19 15.52
CA PRO A 171 -8.43 -8.18 15.43
C PRO A 171 -7.05 -7.51 15.34
N LEU A 172 -6.12 -7.94 16.19
CA LEU A 172 -4.69 -7.57 16.13
C LEU A 172 -3.83 -8.80 15.87
N VAL A 173 -2.77 -8.64 15.10
CA VAL A 173 -1.77 -9.69 14.86
C VAL A 173 -0.70 -9.63 15.95
N GLU A 174 -0.45 -10.75 16.63
CA GLU A 174 0.58 -10.87 17.67
C GLU A 174 1.80 -11.61 17.11
N VAL A 175 2.98 -10.99 17.25
CA VAL A 175 4.27 -11.50 16.74
C VAL A 175 5.39 -11.24 17.73
N GLU A 176 6.47 -12.01 17.65
CA GLU A 176 7.74 -11.72 18.32
C GLU A 176 8.59 -10.82 17.42
N TYR A 177 8.94 -9.62 17.90
CA TYR A 177 9.75 -8.65 17.18
C TYR A 177 10.69 -7.92 18.14
N LEU A 178 11.98 -7.85 17.80
CA LEU A 178 13.03 -7.26 18.65
C LEU A 178 13.11 -7.90 20.05
N GLY A 179 12.88 -9.22 20.14
CA GLY A 179 12.91 -9.98 21.39
C GLY A 179 11.71 -9.73 22.31
N GLU A 180 10.67 -9.06 21.83
CA GLU A 180 9.45 -8.77 22.59
C GLU A 180 8.21 -9.20 21.80
N THR A 181 7.18 -9.66 22.52
CA THR A 181 5.84 -9.83 21.96
C THR A 181 5.26 -8.45 21.63
N LYS A 182 4.90 -8.23 20.37
CA LYS A 182 4.24 -7.02 19.88
C LYS A 182 2.92 -7.37 19.21
N THR A 183 2.02 -6.39 19.21
CA THR A 183 0.71 -6.49 18.57
C THR A 183 0.59 -5.39 17.54
N PHE A 184 0.06 -5.74 16.37
CA PHE A 184 -0.10 -4.84 15.25
C PHE A 184 -1.52 -4.91 14.71
N SER A 185 -2.09 -3.75 14.44
CA SER A 185 -3.34 -3.65 13.68
C SER A 185 -3.13 -4.07 12.23
N PRO A 186 -4.18 -4.53 11.53
CA PRO A 186 -4.12 -4.79 10.09
C PRO A 186 -3.69 -3.57 9.27
N GLN A 187 -4.01 -2.35 9.75
CA GLN A 187 -3.60 -1.08 9.17
C GLN A 187 -2.08 -0.90 9.25
N GLU A 188 -1.45 -1.23 10.39
CA GLU A 188 0.01 -1.20 10.54
C GLU A 188 0.70 -2.24 9.65
N ILE A 189 0.18 -3.48 9.57
CA ILE A 189 0.77 -4.48 8.67
C ILE A 189 0.66 -4.02 7.21
N SER A 190 -0.48 -3.47 6.82
CA SER A 190 -0.70 -2.96 5.46
C SER A 190 0.14 -1.71 5.17
N SER A 191 0.37 -0.85 6.16
CA SER A 191 1.23 0.33 6.03
C SER A 191 2.69 -0.04 5.78
N MET A 192 3.17 -1.16 6.35
CA MET A 192 4.49 -1.69 6.03
C MET A 192 4.60 -2.07 4.55
N VAL A 193 3.59 -2.75 4.00
CA VAL A 193 3.56 -3.07 2.55
C VAL A 193 3.50 -1.80 1.70
N LEU A 194 2.67 -0.82 2.07
CA LEU A 194 2.61 0.48 1.39
C LEU A 194 3.93 1.25 1.46
N THR A 195 4.62 1.17 2.60
CA THR A 195 5.96 1.77 2.78
C THR A 195 6.95 1.13 1.82
N LYS A 196 6.93 -0.19 1.67
CA LYS A 196 7.77 -0.87 0.68
C LYS A 196 7.46 -0.43 -0.75
N MET A 197 6.17 -0.26 -1.10
CA MET A 197 5.78 0.24 -2.43
C MET A 197 6.28 1.67 -2.67
N LYS A 198 6.18 2.53 -1.65
CA LYS A 198 6.75 3.88 -1.65
C LYS A 198 8.26 3.85 -1.84
N GLU A 199 9.00 3.03 -1.11
CA GLU A 199 10.46 2.90 -1.23
C GLU A 199 10.90 2.46 -2.63
N ILE A 200 10.18 1.49 -3.22
CA ILE A 200 10.42 1.05 -4.62
C ILE A 200 10.24 2.23 -5.58
N ALA A 201 9.18 3.02 -5.40
CA ALA A 201 8.96 4.21 -6.23
C ALA A 201 10.00 5.31 -5.99
N GLU A 202 10.37 5.57 -4.74
CA GLU A 202 11.41 6.55 -4.38
C GLU A 202 12.76 6.19 -4.98
N ALA A 203 13.14 4.90 -4.95
CA ALA A 203 14.37 4.40 -5.55
C ALA A 203 14.39 4.61 -7.08
N LYS A 204 13.24 4.42 -7.75
CA LYS A 204 13.08 4.65 -9.19
C LYS A 204 13.08 6.14 -9.56
N ILE A 205 12.36 6.96 -8.81
CA ILE A 205 12.14 8.39 -9.09
C ILE A 205 13.35 9.24 -8.66
N GLY A 206 14.09 8.78 -7.64
CA GLY A 206 15.21 9.52 -7.05
C GLY A 206 14.78 10.72 -6.19
N LYS A 207 13.51 10.76 -5.75
CA LYS A 207 12.93 11.80 -4.89
C LYS A 207 11.99 11.17 -3.86
N LYS A 208 11.77 11.86 -2.74
CA LYS A 208 10.81 11.45 -1.70
C LYS A 208 9.39 11.50 -2.24
N VAL A 209 8.58 10.48 -1.99
CA VAL A 209 7.19 10.39 -2.43
C VAL A 209 6.25 10.56 -1.24
N GLU A 210 5.31 11.49 -1.34
CA GLU A 210 4.39 11.82 -0.24
C GLU A 210 2.91 11.71 -0.61
N LYS A 211 2.58 11.48 -1.89
CA LYS A 211 1.18 11.40 -2.36
C LYS A 211 0.95 10.10 -3.09
N ALA A 212 -0.21 9.48 -2.86
CA ALA A 212 -0.59 8.25 -3.54
C ALA A 212 -2.10 8.18 -3.85
N VAL A 213 -2.43 7.39 -4.86
CA VAL A 213 -3.76 6.79 -5.04
C VAL A 213 -3.63 5.32 -4.70
N VAL A 214 -4.49 4.83 -3.80
CA VAL A 214 -4.44 3.44 -3.30
C VAL A 214 -5.73 2.73 -3.69
N THR A 215 -5.61 1.47 -4.14
CA THR A 215 -6.76 0.68 -4.59
C THR A 215 -7.44 -0.09 -3.46
N VAL A 216 -8.73 -0.36 -3.63
CA VAL A 216 -9.53 -1.25 -2.78
C VAL A 216 -10.50 -2.07 -3.64
N PRO A 217 -10.93 -3.25 -3.19
CA PRO A 217 -12.01 -4.00 -3.82
C PRO A 217 -13.27 -3.15 -3.95
N ALA A 218 -14.01 -3.27 -5.04
CA ALA A 218 -15.22 -2.48 -5.25
C ALA A 218 -16.26 -2.73 -4.15
N TYR A 219 -16.34 -3.98 -3.68
CA TYR A 219 -17.27 -4.39 -2.62
C TYR A 219 -16.79 -4.11 -1.18
N PHE A 220 -15.65 -3.42 -0.99
CA PHE A 220 -15.24 -2.98 0.35
C PHE A 220 -16.28 -2.06 1.00
N ASN A 221 -16.56 -2.36 2.26
CA ASN A 221 -17.42 -1.56 3.11
C ASN A 221 -16.71 -0.26 3.57
N ASP A 222 -17.46 0.61 4.24
CA ASP A 222 -16.95 1.90 4.70
C ASP A 222 -15.76 1.77 5.70
N ALA A 223 -15.80 0.82 6.64
CA ALA A 223 -14.72 0.59 7.60
C ALA A 223 -13.42 0.12 6.93
N GLN A 224 -13.52 -0.78 5.94
CA GLN A 224 -12.37 -1.29 5.19
C GLN A 224 -11.72 -0.20 4.32
N ARG A 225 -12.52 0.69 3.72
CA ARG A 225 -12.03 1.86 2.97
C ARG A 225 -11.28 2.82 3.87
N GLN A 226 -11.85 3.15 5.03
CA GLN A 226 -11.22 4.02 6.01
C GLN A 226 -9.91 3.40 6.54
N ALA A 227 -9.94 2.12 6.94
CA ALA A 227 -8.75 1.42 7.42
C ALA A 227 -7.61 1.37 6.39
N THR A 228 -7.93 1.22 5.10
CA THR A 228 -6.94 1.26 4.02
C THR A 228 -6.35 2.66 3.84
N LYS A 229 -7.19 3.70 3.96
CA LYS A 229 -6.73 5.09 3.95
C LYS A 229 -5.83 5.41 5.14
N ASP A 230 -6.17 4.91 6.33
CA ASP A 230 -5.38 5.05 7.55
C ASP A 230 -4.02 4.33 7.41
N ALA A 231 -3.99 3.12 6.81
CA ALA A 231 -2.75 2.43 6.48
C ALA A 231 -1.83 3.28 5.58
N GLY A 232 -2.40 4.01 4.61
CA GLY A 232 -1.66 4.97 3.79
C GLY A 232 -1.10 6.14 4.60
N ALA A 233 -1.90 6.70 5.52
CA ALA A 233 -1.44 7.76 6.41
C ALA A 233 -0.27 7.28 7.31
N ILE A 234 -0.37 6.07 7.88
CA ILE A 234 0.68 5.45 8.69
C ILE A 234 1.97 5.24 7.87
N ALA A 235 1.86 4.92 6.58
CA ALA A 235 3.01 4.81 5.67
C ALA A 235 3.63 6.17 5.27
N GLY A 236 3.11 7.29 5.81
CA GLY A 236 3.53 8.64 5.46
C GLY A 236 3.16 9.00 4.01
N LEU A 237 2.00 8.55 3.54
CA LEU A 237 1.42 8.92 2.26
C LEU A 237 0.13 9.72 2.49
N ASN A 238 0.03 10.87 1.82
CA ASN A 238 -1.22 11.56 1.61
C ASN A 238 -2.02 10.83 0.52
N VAL A 239 -3.01 10.05 0.95
CA VAL A 239 -3.90 9.30 0.06
C VAL A 239 -4.90 10.27 -0.58
N LEU A 240 -4.59 10.70 -1.81
CA LEU A 240 -5.40 11.65 -2.57
C LEU A 240 -6.75 11.06 -2.99
N ARG A 241 -6.78 9.75 -3.24
CA ARG A 241 -7.97 9.01 -3.64
C ARG A 241 -7.84 7.54 -3.25
N ILE A 242 -8.94 6.99 -2.73
CA ILE A 242 -9.19 5.55 -2.76
C ILE A 242 -9.96 5.25 -4.04
N ILE A 243 -9.43 4.36 -4.87
CA ILE A 243 -10.06 3.95 -6.14
C ILE A 243 -10.44 2.49 -6.09
N ASN A 244 -11.60 2.14 -6.65
CA ASN A 244 -12.00 0.75 -6.78
C ASN A 244 -11.13 0.03 -7.81
N GLU A 245 -10.68 -1.19 -7.49
CA GLU A 245 -9.84 -2.04 -8.35
C GLU A 245 -10.40 -2.21 -9.77
N PRO A 246 -11.66 -2.64 -9.97
CA PRO A 246 -12.21 -2.78 -11.33
C PRO A 246 -12.35 -1.44 -12.05
N THR A 247 -12.56 -0.34 -11.31
CA THR A 247 -12.59 1.00 -11.89
C THR A 247 -11.21 1.43 -12.39
N ALA A 248 -10.15 1.15 -11.64
CA ALA A 248 -8.77 1.39 -12.06
C ALA A 248 -8.41 0.53 -13.29
N ALA A 249 -8.78 -0.75 -13.29
CA ALA A 249 -8.57 -1.61 -14.45
C ALA A 249 -9.33 -1.14 -15.70
N ALA A 250 -10.55 -0.60 -15.53
CA ALA A 250 -11.30 0.00 -16.63
C ALA A 250 -10.59 1.22 -17.23
N ILE A 251 -9.94 2.05 -16.41
CA ILE A 251 -9.09 3.16 -16.88
C ILE A 251 -7.92 2.63 -17.73
N ALA A 252 -7.23 1.59 -17.24
CA ALA A 252 -6.12 0.97 -17.98
C ALA A 252 -6.58 0.40 -19.34
N TYR A 253 -7.71 -0.29 -19.35
CA TYR A 253 -8.34 -0.78 -20.58
C TYR A 253 -8.73 0.36 -21.54
N GLY A 254 -9.49 1.35 -21.06
CA GLY A 254 -10.03 2.41 -21.90
C GLY A 254 -8.97 3.30 -22.53
N LEU A 255 -7.85 3.54 -21.84
CA LEU A 255 -6.70 4.25 -22.41
C LEU A 255 -5.93 3.38 -23.41
N GLY A 256 -5.74 2.08 -23.13
CA GLY A 256 -5.03 1.16 -24.01
C GLY A 256 -5.78 0.81 -25.30
N ALA A 257 -7.11 0.70 -25.23
CA ALA A 257 -7.98 0.38 -26.37
C ALA A 257 -8.19 1.55 -27.34
N GLY A 258 -7.74 2.76 -26.97
CA GLY A 258 -7.95 4.00 -27.70
C GLY A 258 -9.32 4.63 -27.45
N LYS A 259 -9.37 5.96 -27.43
CA LYS A 259 -10.63 6.71 -27.28
C LYS A 259 -11.58 6.42 -28.44
N SER A 260 -12.83 6.15 -28.10
CA SER A 260 -13.92 5.93 -29.04
C SER A 260 -15.14 6.71 -28.56
N ASP A 261 -15.72 7.53 -29.42
CA ASP A 261 -16.96 8.26 -29.10
C ASP A 261 -18.19 7.34 -29.06
N LYS A 262 -18.05 6.08 -29.52
CA LYS A 262 -19.10 5.07 -29.36
C LYS A 262 -19.20 4.64 -27.91
N GLU A 263 -20.43 4.70 -27.39
CA GLU A 263 -20.82 4.10 -26.12
C GLU A 263 -20.52 2.59 -26.12
N ARG A 264 -19.91 2.11 -25.04
CA ARG A 264 -19.63 0.67 -24.82
C ARG A 264 -19.95 0.26 -23.39
N HIS A 265 -20.58 -0.89 -23.23
CA HIS A 265 -20.76 -1.56 -21.94
C HIS A 265 -19.65 -2.58 -21.72
N VAL A 266 -18.78 -2.30 -20.74
CA VAL A 266 -17.61 -3.11 -20.44
C VAL A 266 -17.78 -3.76 -19.08
N LEU A 267 -17.74 -5.09 -19.05
CA LEU A 267 -17.73 -5.85 -17.81
C LEU A 267 -16.29 -6.12 -17.40
N ILE A 268 -15.93 -5.69 -16.19
CA ILE A 268 -14.66 -6.02 -15.56
C ILE A 268 -14.90 -7.19 -14.63
N PHE A 269 -14.17 -8.28 -14.85
CA PHE A 269 -14.17 -9.47 -14.00
C PHE A 269 -12.81 -9.55 -13.31
N ASP A 270 -12.78 -9.17 -12.03
CA ASP A 270 -11.56 -9.11 -11.23
C ASP A 270 -11.54 -10.24 -10.19
N LEU A 271 -10.75 -11.28 -10.47
CA LEU A 271 -10.58 -12.42 -9.56
C LEU A 271 -9.12 -12.48 -9.09
N GLY A 272 -8.88 -11.89 -7.92
CA GLY A 272 -7.57 -11.75 -7.32
C GLY A 272 -7.12 -12.94 -6.48
N GLY A 273 -6.23 -12.65 -5.54
CA GLY A 273 -5.69 -13.62 -4.59
C GLY A 273 -6.65 -13.97 -3.45
N GLY A 274 -7.48 -13.01 -3.01
CA GLY A 274 -8.41 -13.23 -1.91
C GLY A 274 -9.73 -12.47 -1.99
N THR A 275 -9.96 -11.70 -3.05
CA THR A 275 -11.18 -10.93 -3.32
C THR A 275 -11.64 -11.17 -4.76
N PHE A 276 -12.94 -11.06 -4.98
CA PHE A 276 -13.59 -11.17 -6.27
C PHE A 276 -14.55 -10.00 -6.47
N ASP A 277 -14.35 -9.21 -7.52
CA ASP A 277 -15.22 -8.11 -7.89
C ASP A 277 -15.68 -8.25 -9.34
N VAL A 278 -16.93 -7.82 -9.59
CA VAL A 278 -17.48 -7.64 -10.92
C VAL A 278 -18.07 -6.25 -10.99
N SER A 279 -17.68 -5.47 -12.00
CA SER A 279 -18.28 -4.16 -12.27
C SER A 279 -18.68 -4.05 -13.72
N LEU A 280 -19.85 -3.48 -13.97
CA LEU A 280 -20.30 -3.15 -15.32
C LEU A 280 -20.20 -1.64 -15.50
N LEU A 281 -19.40 -1.21 -16.47
CA LEU A 281 -19.18 0.19 -16.78
C LEU A 281 -19.80 0.54 -18.13
N ASN A 282 -20.27 1.77 -18.22
CA ASN A 282 -20.50 2.44 -19.49
C ASN A 282 -19.32 3.39 -19.75
N ILE A 283 -18.65 3.18 -20.89
CA ILE A 283 -17.52 3.97 -21.35
C ILE A 283 -17.93 4.69 -22.63
N THR A 284 -17.84 6.03 -22.63
CA THR A 284 -18.10 6.86 -23.81
C THR A 284 -17.05 7.97 -23.87
N GLY A 285 -16.19 7.95 -24.89
CA GLY A 285 -15.05 8.88 -24.95
C GLY A 285 -14.14 8.73 -23.73
N GLY A 286 -13.99 9.82 -22.95
CA GLY A 286 -13.25 9.84 -21.69
C GLY A 286 -14.10 9.63 -20.43
N VAL A 287 -15.41 9.40 -20.56
CA VAL A 287 -16.32 9.26 -19.40
C VAL A 287 -16.50 7.78 -19.06
N PHE A 288 -16.13 7.42 -17.84
CA PHE A 288 -16.24 6.07 -17.28
C PHE A 288 -17.29 6.10 -16.17
N THR A 289 -18.45 5.49 -16.41
CA THR A 289 -19.54 5.44 -15.45
C THR A 289 -19.81 4.02 -15.00
N VAL A 290 -19.59 3.73 -13.72
CA VAL A 290 -19.98 2.45 -13.14
C VAL A 290 -21.51 2.38 -13.05
N LYS A 291 -22.11 1.38 -13.70
CA LYS A 291 -23.57 1.16 -13.69
C LYS A 291 -23.98 0.32 -12.49
N SER A 292 -23.20 -0.71 -12.19
CA SER A 292 -23.43 -1.61 -11.06
C SER A 292 -22.13 -2.32 -10.68
N THR A 293 -22.05 -2.72 -9.41
CA THR A 293 -20.95 -3.55 -8.90
C THR A 293 -21.47 -4.59 -7.91
N ALA A 294 -20.85 -5.75 -7.91
CA ALA A 294 -21.08 -6.83 -6.96
C ALA A 294 -19.77 -7.61 -6.77
N GLY A 295 -19.69 -8.45 -5.75
CA GLY A 295 -18.48 -9.21 -5.49
C GLY A 295 -18.55 -10.04 -4.22
N ASP A 296 -17.44 -10.69 -3.92
CA ASP A 296 -17.18 -11.41 -2.69
C ASP A 296 -15.78 -11.02 -2.17
N THR A 297 -15.77 -10.35 -1.01
CA THR A 297 -14.53 -9.87 -0.36
C THR A 297 -13.70 -11.00 0.27
N HIS A 298 -14.17 -12.25 0.18
CA HIS A 298 -13.53 -13.43 0.77
C HIS A 298 -13.41 -14.62 -0.20
N LEU A 299 -13.38 -14.36 -1.50
CA LEU A 299 -13.20 -15.37 -2.54
C LEU A 299 -12.01 -15.03 -3.45
N GLY A 300 -11.06 -15.95 -3.60
CA GLY A 300 -9.94 -15.77 -4.53
C GLY A 300 -9.01 -16.96 -4.65
N GLY A 301 -7.84 -16.72 -5.24
CA GLY A 301 -6.81 -17.72 -5.50
C GLY A 301 -6.38 -18.55 -4.29
N GLN A 302 -6.41 -17.98 -3.08
CA GLN A 302 -6.01 -18.63 -1.84
C GLN A 302 -7.03 -19.67 -1.34
N ASP A 303 -8.30 -19.52 -1.68
CA ASP A 303 -9.33 -20.50 -1.34
C ASP A 303 -9.16 -21.74 -2.22
N PHE A 304 -8.76 -21.55 -3.48
CA PHE A 304 -8.39 -22.66 -4.37
C PHE A 304 -7.15 -23.40 -3.88
N ASP A 305 -6.16 -22.67 -3.35
CA ASP A 305 -4.98 -23.26 -2.73
C ASP A 305 -5.34 -24.04 -1.46
N THR A 306 -6.30 -23.53 -0.67
CA THR A 306 -6.78 -24.20 0.55
C THR A 306 -7.51 -25.50 0.24
N ASN A 307 -8.37 -25.53 -0.78
CA ASN A 307 -9.03 -26.77 -1.19
C ASN A 307 -8.04 -27.82 -1.68
N LEU A 308 -6.99 -27.42 -2.42
CA LEU A 308 -5.90 -28.33 -2.80
C LEU A 308 -5.11 -28.81 -1.58
N LEU A 309 -4.79 -27.90 -0.65
CA LEU A 309 -4.08 -28.23 0.57
C LEU A 309 -4.85 -29.28 1.40
N ASP A 310 -6.16 -29.09 1.60
CA ASP A 310 -6.98 -30.04 2.36
C ASP A 310 -7.11 -31.39 1.65
N PHE A 311 -7.26 -31.40 0.33
CA PHE A 311 -7.22 -32.62 -0.47
C PHE A 311 -5.91 -33.39 -0.26
N PHE A 312 -4.75 -32.71 -0.35
CA PHE A 312 -3.45 -33.37 -0.21
C PHE A 312 -3.05 -33.68 1.22
N LYS A 313 -3.53 -32.93 2.22
CA LYS A 313 -3.43 -33.32 3.64
C LYS A 313 -4.13 -34.66 3.89
N ALA A 314 -5.35 -34.82 3.37
CA ALA A 314 -6.08 -36.07 3.49
C ALA A 314 -5.40 -37.22 2.73
N ASP A 315 -4.84 -36.95 1.55
CA ASP A 315 -4.07 -37.93 0.77
C ASP A 315 -2.78 -38.35 1.49
N PHE A 316 -2.02 -37.41 2.06
CA PHE A 316 -0.83 -37.69 2.86
C PHE A 316 -1.18 -38.56 4.06
N LYS A 317 -2.19 -38.17 4.85
CA LYS A 317 -2.66 -38.95 6.01
C LYS A 317 -3.10 -40.36 5.62
N LYS A 318 -3.74 -40.52 4.47
CA LYS A 318 -4.13 -41.83 3.95
C LYS A 318 -2.93 -42.69 3.55
N LYS A 319 -1.87 -42.09 2.98
CA LYS A 319 -0.68 -42.81 2.49
C LYS A 319 0.31 -43.15 3.61
N THR A 320 0.52 -42.23 4.56
CA THR A 320 1.58 -42.35 5.58
C THR A 320 1.03 -42.61 6.99
N GLY A 321 -0.26 -42.37 7.23
CA GLY A 321 -0.88 -42.44 8.56
C GLY A 321 -0.69 -41.17 9.41
N HIS A 322 0.16 -40.23 8.99
CA HIS A 322 0.48 -39.02 9.75
C HIS A 322 -0.45 -37.85 9.44
N ASP A 323 -0.83 -37.08 10.46
CA ASP A 323 -1.63 -35.86 10.31
C ASP A 323 -0.76 -34.61 10.50
N ILE A 324 -0.54 -33.88 9.41
CA ILE A 324 0.30 -32.67 9.41
C ILE A 324 -0.44 -31.40 9.85
N SER A 325 -1.71 -31.50 10.24
CA SER A 325 -2.54 -30.33 10.56
C SER A 325 -2.01 -29.51 11.75
N GLY A 326 -1.19 -30.10 12.62
CA GLY A 326 -0.53 -29.43 13.74
C GLY A 326 0.84 -28.80 13.41
N ASP A 327 1.39 -29.04 12.22
CA ASP A 327 2.73 -28.57 11.84
C ASP A 327 2.64 -27.40 10.84
N SER A 328 2.82 -26.18 11.34
CA SER A 328 2.77 -24.96 10.52
C SER A 328 3.82 -24.94 9.39
N ARG A 329 4.99 -25.57 9.60
CA ARG A 329 6.05 -25.61 8.58
C ARG A 329 5.67 -26.57 7.46
N ALA A 330 5.21 -27.78 7.79
CA ALA A 330 4.72 -28.75 6.80
C ALA A 330 3.54 -28.17 6.00
N LEU A 331 2.56 -27.57 6.68
CA LEU A 331 1.42 -26.91 6.04
C LEU A 331 1.86 -25.79 5.09
N ARG A 332 2.83 -24.94 5.51
CA ARG A 332 3.31 -23.84 4.66
C ARG A 332 4.05 -24.35 3.41
N ARG A 333 4.87 -25.39 3.56
CA ARG A 333 5.60 -26.01 2.43
C ARG A 333 4.62 -26.65 1.44
N LEU A 334 3.65 -27.41 1.93
CA LEU A 334 2.62 -28.03 1.10
C LEU A 334 1.74 -26.98 0.41
N ARG A 335 1.33 -25.90 1.11
CA ARG A 335 0.57 -24.80 0.51
C ARG A 335 1.33 -24.10 -0.62
N THR A 336 2.63 -23.88 -0.43
CA THR A 336 3.51 -23.31 -1.47
C THR A 336 3.57 -24.22 -2.71
N ALA A 337 3.67 -25.53 -2.50
CA ALA A 337 3.65 -26.50 -3.58
C ALA A 337 2.28 -26.55 -4.30
N CYS A 338 1.17 -26.42 -3.56
CA CYS A 338 -0.18 -26.34 -4.12
C CYS A 338 -0.38 -25.10 -5.00
N GLU A 339 0.05 -23.92 -4.55
CA GLU A 339 -0.04 -22.67 -5.34
C GLU A 339 0.79 -22.78 -6.63
N ARG A 340 2.00 -23.33 -6.55
CA ARG A 340 2.85 -23.58 -7.71
C ARG A 340 2.18 -24.55 -8.70
N ALA A 341 1.59 -25.62 -8.20
CA ALA A 341 0.87 -26.59 -9.02
C ALA A 341 -0.38 -25.96 -9.68
N LYS A 342 -1.17 -25.18 -8.94
CA LYS A 342 -2.30 -24.39 -9.47
C LYS A 342 -1.86 -23.52 -10.64
N ARG A 343 -0.79 -22.73 -10.46
CA ARG A 343 -0.27 -21.85 -11.52
C ARG A 343 0.22 -22.62 -12.74
N THR A 344 0.87 -23.76 -12.51
CA THR A 344 1.34 -24.65 -13.58
C THR A 344 0.16 -25.20 -14.39
N LEU A 345 -0.93 -25.62 -13.72
CA LEU A 345 -2.12 -26.16 -14.38
C LEU A 345 -2.90 -25.14 -15.22
N SER A 346 -2.63 -23.84 -15.06
CA SER A 346 -3.18 -22.81 -15.95
C SER A 346 -2.63 -22.90 -17.37
N SER A 347 -1.44 -23.50 -17.58
CA SER A 347 -0.84 -23.68 -18.91
C SER A 347 -0.80 -25.16 -19.34
N VAL A 348 -0.56 -26.10 -18.43
CA VAL A 348 -0.48 -27.54 -18.73
C VAL A 348 -1.66 -28.35 -18.18
N THR A 349 -1.88 -29.55 -18.68
CA THR A 349 -3.02 -30.41 -18.31
C THR A 349 -2.77 -31.26 -17.06
N SER A 350 -1.51 -31.43 -16.65
CA SER A 350 -1.11 -32.21 -15.48
C SER A 350 0.22 -31.72 -14.92
N THR A 351 0.42 -31.89 -13.63
CA THR A 351 1.66 -31.62 -12.91
C THR A 351 1.80 -32.59 -11.73
N THR A 352 2.90 -32.52 -10.99
CA THR A 352 3.12 -33.26 -9.75
C THR A 352 3.31 -32.27 -8.61
N VAL A 353 2.65 -32.51 -7.48
CA VAL A 353 2.92 -31.82 -6.21
C VAL A 353 3.96 -32.65 -5.47
N GLU A 354 5.11 -32.06 -5.22
CA GLU A 354 6.26 -32.73 -4.62
C GLU A 354 6.88 -31.87 -3.51
N VAL A 355 7.11 -32.48 -2.35
CA VAL A 355 7.77 -31.87 -1.19
C VAL A 355 8.60 -32.94 -0.46
N ASP A 356 9.91 -32.82 -0.56
CA ASP A 356 10.86 -33.72 0.12
C ASP A 356 10.78 -33.54 1.64
N SER A 357 10.84 -34.63 2.40
CA SER A 357 10.77 -34.66 3.86
C SER A 357 9.70 -33.71 4.39
N LEU A 358 8.46 -33.86 3.90
CA LEU A 358 7.34 -32.98 4.26
C LEU A 358 7.09 -33.00 5.77
N PHE A 359 7.08 -34.20 6.37
CA PHE A 359 6.85 -34.40 7.79
C PHE A 359 7.55 -35.67 8.28
N GLU A 360 8.29 -35.58 9.40
CA GLU A 360 9.00 -36.72 10.02
C GLU A 360 9.89 -37.56 9.07
N GLY A 361 10.47 -36.92 8.05
CA GLY A 361 11.32 -37.58 7.05
C GLY A 361 10.55 -38.25 5.90
N GLU A 362 9.22 -38.25 5.94
CA GLU A 362 8.37 -38.76 4.86
C GLU A 362 8.26 -37.72 3.72
N ASP A 363 8.60 -38.15 2.52
CA ASP A 363 8.40 -37.36 1.30
C ASP A 363 6.92 -37.33 0.92
N PHE A 364 6.49 -36.25 0.26
CA PHE A 364 5.18 -36.20 -0.38
C PHE A 364 5.31 -36.03 -1.89
N SER A 365 4.70 -36.95 -2.64
CA SER A 365 4.58 -36.83 -4.09
C SER A 365 3.20 -37.31 -4.54
N ALA A 366 2.49 -36.48 -5.29
CA ALA A 366 1.17 -36.81 -5.83
C ALA A 366 0.94 -36.15 -7.20
N PRO A 367 0.47 -36.90 -8.22
CA PRO A 367 0.08 -36.31 -9.49
C PRO A 367 -1.22 -35.51 -9.33
N LEU A 368 -1.31 -34.37 -10.03
CA LEU A 368 -2.48 -33.53 -10.10
C LEU A 368 -2.81 -33.20 -11.56
N SER A 369 -3.98 -33.62 -12.03
CA SER A 369 -4.50 -33.19 -13.33
C SER A 369 -5.31 -31.91 -13.20
N ARG A 370 -5.41 -31.15 -14.31
CA ARG A 370 -6.27 -29.96 -14.39
C ARG A 370 -7.72 -30.33 -14.10
N ALA A 371 -8.22 -31.44 -14.65
CA ALA A 371 -9.56 -31.93 -14.37
C ALA A 371 -9.81 -32.15 -12.88
N ARG A 372 -8.85 -32.76 -12.16
CA ARG A 372 -8.96 -32.96 -10.71
C ARG A 372 -8.97 -31.63 -9.95
N PHE A 373 -8.11 -30.68 -10.33
CA PHE A 373 -8.10 -29.34 -9.75
C PHE A 373 -9.44 -28.61 -9.97
N GLU A 374 -10.00 -28.72 -11.18
CA GLU A 374 -11.31 -28.14 -11.53
C GLU A 374 -12.43 -28.80 -10.72
N ASP A 375 -12.42 -30.12 -10.55
CA ASP A 375 -13.42 -30.84 -9.75
C ASP A 375 -13.38 -30.43 -8.27
N ILE A 376 -12.17 -30.32 -7.70
CA ILE A 376 -11.96 -29.90 -6.31
C ILE A 376 -12.54 -28.50 -6.07
N ASN A 377 -12.46 -27.61 -7.06
CA ASN A 377 -12.87 -26.20 -6.95
C ASN A 377 -14.19 -25.89 -7.66
N ALA A 378 -14.92 -26.90 -8.15
CA ALA A 378 -16.08 -26.71 -9.02
C ALA A 378 -17.16 -25.79 -8.41
N ALA A 379 -17.41 -25.92 -7.11
CA ALA A 379 -18.39 -25.10 -6.40
C ALA A 379 -17.96 -23.62 -6.37
N LEU A 380 -16.72 -23.32 -5.99
CA LEU A 380 -16.20 -21.95 -5.94
C LEU A 380 -16.08 -21.32 -7.33
N PHE A 381 -15.69 -22.10 -8.34
CA PHE A 381 -15.65 -21.59 -9.71
C PHE A 381 -17.05 -21.28 -10.25
N LYS A 382 -18.08 -22.02 -9.83
CA LYS A 382 -19.45 -21.74 -10.24
C LYS A 382 -20.01 -20.51 -9.52
N SER A 383 -19.70 -20.33 -8.24
CA SER A 383 -20.19 -19.19 -7.45
C SER A 383 -19.71 -17.84 -7.99
N THR A 384 -18.61 -17.79 -8.76
CA THR A 384 -18.17 -16.54 -9.40
C THR A 384 -19.17 -16.00 -10.46
N LEU A 385 -20.12 -16.83 -10.94
CA LEU A 385 -21.13 -16.36 -11.89
C LEU A 385 -22.29 -15.62 -11.23
N GLU A 386 -22.53 -15.82 -9.93
CA GLU A 386 -23.64 -15.18 -9.21
C GLU A 386 -23.48 -13.65 -9.16
N PRO A 387 -22.29 -13.09 -8.84
CA PRO A 387 -22.06 -11.64 -8.95
C PRO A 387 -22.19 -11.11 -10.38
N VAL A 388 -21.83 -11.91 -11.40
CA VAL A 388 -22.00 -11.53 -12.82
C VAL A 388 -23.48 -11.38 -13.18
N GLU A 389 -24.32 -12.32 -12.75
CA GLU A 389 -25.77 -12.23 -12.90
C GLU A 389 -26.35 -11.01 -12.17
N GLN A 390 -25.87 -10.77 -10.95
CA GLN A 390 -26.33 -9.66 -10.11
C GLN A 390 -26.01 -8.30 -10.75
N VAL A 391 -24.79 -8.08 -11.29
CA VAL A 391 -24.46 -6.79 -11.92
C VAL A 391 -25.29 -6.52 -13.17
N LEU A 392 -25.57 -7.54 -13.98
CA LEU A 392 -26.42 -7.41 -15.17
C LEU A 392 -27.85 -7.03 -14.79
N LYS A 393 -28.39 -7.69 -13.76
CA LYS A 393 -29.72 -7.41 -13.22
C LYS A 393 -29.82 -5.97 -12.68
N ASP A 394 -28.85 -5.54 -11.89
CA ASP A 394 -28.83 -4.21 -11.28
C ASP A 394 -28.68 -3.10 -12.34
N ALA A 395 -27.84 -3.33 -13.35
CA ALA A 395 -27.70 -2.42 -14.49
C ALA A 395 -28.88 -2.47 -15.47
N LYS A 396 -29.79 -3.44 -15.32
CA LYS A 396 -30.90 -3.72 -16.24
C LYS A 396 -30.43 -3.95 -17.68
N LEU A 397 -29.30 -4.65 -17.83
CA LEU A 397 -28.70 -4.99 -19.11
C LEU A 397 -28.75 -6.51 -19.35
N SER A 398 -29.01 -6.88 -20.59
CA SER A 398 -28.93 -8.28 -21.03
C SER A 398 -27.47 -8.66 -21.31
N LYS A 399 -27.19 -9.97 -21.33
CA LYS A 399 -25.85 -10.50 -21.66
C LYS A 399 -25.33 -10.00 -23.00
N THR A 400 -26.21 -9.92 -24.00
CA THR A 400 -25.90 -9.46 -25.37
C THR A 400 -25.60 -7.97 -25.47
N ALA A 401 -25.99 -7.18 -24.47
CA ALA A 401 -25.71 -5.75 -24.41
C ALA A 401 -24.32 -5.43 -23.83
N VAL A 402 -23.63 -6.41 -23.24
CA VAL A 402 -22.23 -6.23 -22.85
C VAL A 402 -21.39 -6.28 -24.12
N ASP A 403 -20.53 -5.29 -24.34
CA ASP A 403 -19.67 -5.15 -25.52
C ASP A 403 -18.31 -5.79 -25.33
N GLU A 404 -17.74 -5.75 -24.12
CA GLU A 404 -16.44 -6.34 -23.83
C GLU A 404 -16.38 -6.93 -22.42
N ILE A 405 -15.58 -7.98 -22.24
CA ILE A 405 -15.39 -8.67 -20.96
C ILE A 405 -13.91 -8.69 -20.65
N VAL A 406 -13.46 -7.81 -19.76
CA VAL A 406 -12.06 -7.62 -19.41
C VAL A 406 -11.72 -8.43 -18.17
N LEU A 407 -10.62 -9.19 -18.24
CA LEU A 407 -10.14 -10.02 -17.14
C LEU A 407 -9.04 -9.32 -16.34
N VAL A 408 -9.19 -9.29 -15.02
CA VAL A 408 -8.25 -8.67 -14.06
C VAL A 408 -7.98 -9.65 -12.92
N GLY A 409 -6.78 -9.60 -12.34
CA GLY A 409 -6.39 -10.46 -11.24
C GLY A 409 -5.85 -11.82 -11.70
N GLY A 410 -4.77 -12.27 -11.06
CA GLY A 410 -4.02 -13.45 -11.50
C GLY A 410 -4.82 -14.76 -11.56
N SER A 411 -5.91 -14.91 -10.79
CA SER A 411 -6.73 -16.12 -10.81
C SER A 411 -7.60 -16.22 -12.06
N THR A 412 -7.80 -15.15 -12.82
CA THR A 412 -8.46 -15.20 -14.14
C THR A 412 -7.65 -15.96 -15.18
N ARG A 413 -6.37 -16.25 -14.92
CA ARG A 413 -5.54 -17.12 -15.78
C ARG A 413 -5.99 -18.58 -15.76
N ILE A 414 -6.84 -18.98 -14.82
CA ILE A 414 -7.39 -20.34 -14.73
C ILE A 414 -8.30 -20.62 -15.95
N PRO A 415 -8.02 -21.62 -16.80
CA PRO A 415 -8.81 -21.89 -18.00
C PRO A 415 -10.29 -22.15 -17.75
N LYS A 416 -10.61 -22.79 -16.62
CA LYS A 416 -12.00 -23.08 -16.23
C LYS A 416 -12.81 -21.82 -15.93
N ILE A 417 -12.22 -20.82 -15.28
CA ILE A 417 -12.86 -19.53 -15.01
C ILE A 417 -13.18 -18.82 -16.34
N GLN A 418 -12.21 -18.75 -17.24
CA GLN A 418 -12.41 -18.16 -18.57
C GLN A 418 -13.49 -18.90 -19.35
N LYS A 419 -13.48 -20.24 -19.32
CA LYS A 419 -14.51 -21.04 -19.99
C LYS A 419 -15.89 -20.78 -19.43
N LEU A 420 -16.06 -20.80 -18.10
CA LEU A 420 -17.34 -20.53 -17.46
C LEU A 420 -17.88 -19.14 -17.81
N LEU A 421 -17.01 -18.13 -17.83
CA LEU A 421 -17.40 -16.77 -18.18
C LEU A 421 -17.77 -16.65 -19.67
N SER A 422 -16.97 -17.22 -20.57
CA SER A 422 -17.28 -17.24 -22.01
C SER A 422 -18.58 -17.99 -22.31
N ASP A 423 -18.77 -19.18 -21.72
CA ASP A 423 -20.00 -19.97 -21.83
C ASP A 423 -21.21 -19.20 -21.29
N PHE A 424 -21.04 -18.45 -20.18
CA PHE A 424 -22.10 -17.60 -19.63
C PHE A 424 -22.53 -16.50 -20.59
N PHE A 425 -21.61 -15.96 -21.40
CA PHE A 425 -21.85 -14.97 -22.45
C PHE A 425 -21.96 -15.60 -23.85
N ASP A 426 -22.53 -16.80 -23.95
CA ASP A 426 -22.86 -17.47 -25.21
C ASP A 426 -21.66 -17.66 -26.17
N GLY A 427 -20.48 -17.94 -25.59
CA GLY A 427 -19.23 -18.17 -26.34
C GLY A 427 -18.49 -16.89 -26.72
N LYS A 428 -18.85 -15.74 -26.14
CA LYS A 428 -18.18 -14.47 -26.40
C LYS A 428 -16.69 -14.53 -26.05
N SER A 429 -15.87 -13.91 -26.91
CA SER A 429 -14.44 -13.74 -26.65
C SER A 429 -14.19 -12.86 -25.43
N LEU A 430 -13.21 -13.23 -24.62
CA LEU A 430 -12.77 -12.45 -23.46
C LEU A 430 -11.63 -11.54 -23.89
N GLU A 431 -11.66 -10.29 -23.42
CA GLU A 431 -10.67 -9.26 -23.70
C GLU A 431 -9.43 -9.47 -22.83
N LYS A 432 -8.26 -9.53 -23.47
CA LYS A 432 -6.97 -9.95 -22.88
C LYS A 432 -5.83 -9.00 -23.24
N SER A 433 -6.14 -7.81 -23.76
CA SER A 433 -5.16 -6.79 -24.16
C SER A 433 -4.40 -6.17 -23.00
N ILE A 434 -4.97 -6.17 -21.78
CA ILE A 434 -4.31 -5.65 -20.58
C ILE A 434 -3.67 -6.75 -19.76
N ASN A 435 -2.60 -6.40 -19.04
CA ASN A 435 -1.96 -7.33 -18.10
C ASN A 435 -2.79 -7.41 -16.81
N PRO A 436 -3.35 -8.59 -16.45
CA PRO A 436 -4.25 -8.72 -15.30
C PRO A 436 -3.58 -8.44 -13.95
N ASP A 437 -2.24 -8.50 -13.87
CA ASP A 437 -1.49 -8.28 -12.63
C ASP A 437 -1.02 -6.82 -12.46
N GLU A 438 -1.12 -5.99 -13.52
CA GLU A 438 -0.58 -4.62 -13.54
C GLU A 438 -1.64 -3.55 -13.80
N ALA A 439 -2.79 -3.93 -14.40
CA ALA A 439 -3.83 -3.00 -14.85
C ALA A 439 -4.41 -2.12 -13.73
N VAL A 440 -4.54 -2.66 -12.53
CA VAL A 440 -5.07 -1.94 -11.37
C VAL A 440 -4.12 -0.81 -10.95
N ALA A 441 -2.83 -1.12 -10.76
CA ALA A 441 -1.82 -0.11 -10.45
C ALA A 441 -1.67 0.93 -11.57
N TYR A 442 -1.79 0.48 -12.83
CA TYR A 442 -1.79 1.37 -13.99
C TYR A 442 -2.89 2.43 -13.89
N GLY A 443 -4.14 2.01 -13.68
CA GLY A 443 -5.27 2.94 -13.56
C GLY A 443 -5.15 3.87 -12.35
N ALA A 444 -4.63 3.37 -11.23
CA ALA A 444 -4.36 4.18 -10.05
C ALA A 444 -3.32 5.28 -10.32
N ALA A 445 -2.26 4.98 -11.10
CA ALA A 445 -1.24 5.96 -11.46
C ALA A 445 -1.79 7.05 -12.39
N VAL A 446 -2.63 6.68 -13.35
CA VAL A 446 -3.36 7.64 -14.20
C VAL A 446 -4.21 8.58 -13.34
N GLN A 447 -4.97 8.01 -12.40
CA GLN A 447 -5.80 8.82 -11.50
C GLN A 447 -4.96 9.78 -10.65
N GLY A 448 -3.80 9.33 -10.16
CA GLY A 448 -2.84 10.16 -9.43
C GLY A 448 -2.29 11.31 -10.28
N ALA A 449 -1.98 11.05 -11.55
CA ALA A 449 -1.50 12.05 -12.50
C ALA A 449 -2.53 13.15 -12.75
N ILE A 450 -3.81 12.77 -12.89
CA ILE A 450 -4.93 13.70 -13.08
C ILE A 450 -5.09 14.58 -11.84
N LEU A 451 -5.12 13.98 -10.64
CA LEU A 451 -5.34 14.70 -9.38
C LEU A 451 -4.20 15.67 -9.03
N THR A 452 -2.98 15.39 -9.50
CA THR A 452 -1.80 16.25 -9.26
C THR A 452 -1.51 17.22 -10.40
N GLY A 453 -2.28 17.16 -11.50
CA GLY A 453 -2.04 17.98 -12.69
C GLY A 453 -0.76 17.63 -13.45
N GLN A 454 -0.16 16.46 -13.19
CA GLN A 454 0.99 15.95 -13.96
C GLN A 454 0.59 15.44 -15.35
N SER A 455 -0.67 15.05 -15.49
CA SER A 455 -1.20 14.57 -16.75
C SER A 455 -1.20 15.68 -17.81
N THR A 456 -0.27 15.61 -18.76
CA THR A 456 -0.17 16.58 -19.86
C THR A 456 -0.78 16.08 -21.16
N SER A 457 -1.04 14.77 -21.27
CA SER A 457 -1.61 14.16 -22.47
C SER A 457 -3.08 14.52 -22.67
N ASP A 458 -3.46 14.77 -23.93
CA ASP A 458 -4.87 15.04 -24.30
C ASP A 458 -5.78 13.85 -23.99
N ASP A 459 -5.24 12.63 -23.93
CA ASP A 459 -5.99 11.42 -23.60
C ASP A 459 -6.51 11.42 -22.16
N THR A 460 -5.77 12.04 -21.24
CA THR A 460 -6.11 12.08 -19.81
C THR A 460 -6.87 13.32 -19.35
N LYS A 461 -6.89 14.40 -20.15
CA LYS A 461 -7.55 15.67 -19.78
C LYS A 461 -9.07 15.54 -19.63
N ASP A 462 -9.68 14.71 -20.47
CA ASP A 462 -11.13 14.52 -20.51
C ASP A 462 -11.61 13.31 -19.68
N LEU A 463 -10.72 12.69 -18.90
CA LEU A 463 -11.08 11.50 -18.13
C LEU A 463 -11.98 11.90 -16.95
N LEU A 464 -13.23 11.47 -17.01
CA LEU A 464 -14.22 11.66 -15.96
C LEU A 464 -14.63 10.29 -15.41
N LEU A 465 -14.45 10.12 -14.10
CA LEU A 465 -14.78 8.89 -13.39
C LEU A 465 -16.02 9.10 -12.52
N LEU A 466 -17.08 8.33 -12.78
CA LEU A 466 -18.31 8.29 -11.99
C LEU A 466 -18.46 6.88 -11.40
N ASP A 467 -18.02 6.73 -10.16
CA ASP A 467 -18.11 5.47 -9.41
C ASP A 467 -19.41 5.39 -8.59
N VAL A 468 -19.67 4.26 -7.94
CA VAL A 468 -20.89 4.01 -7.15
C VAL A 468 -20.58 3.38 -5.78
N ILE A 469 -21.52 3.48 -4.82
CA ILE A 469 -21.44 2.67 -3.59
C ILE A 469 -21.88 1.22 -3.82
N PRO A 470 -21.19 0.21 -3.25
CA PRO A 470 -21.51 -1.20 -3.50
C PRO A 470 -22.73 -1.72 -2.73
N LEU A 471 -23.06 -1.10 -1.59
CA LEU A 471 -24.10 -1.53 -0.65
C LEU A 471 -24.92 -0.33 -0.21
N SER A 472 -26.20 -0.55 0.08
CA SER A 472 -27.10 0.49 0.58
C SER A 472 -26.67 0.95 1.98
N LEU A 473 -26.76 2.25 2.21
CA LEU A 473 -26.49 2.90 3.49
C LEU A 473 -27.81 3.39 4.07
N GLY A 474 -28.05 3.10 5.35
CA GLY A 474 -29.32 3.42 5.98
C GLY A 474 -29.26 3.41 7.49
N VAL A 475 -30.42 3.50 8.12
CA VAL A 475 -30.57 3.48 9.58
C VAL A 475 -31.52 2.39 10.03
N ALA A 476 -31.43 2.01 11.30
CA ALA A 476 -32.45 1.18 11.93
C ALA A 476 -33.70 2.01 12.28
N MET A 477 -34.89 1.49 11.94
CA MET A 477 -36.18 1.96 12.43
C MET A 477 -36.65 1.12 13.62
N GLN A 478 -37.77 1.51 14.23
CA GLN A 478 -38.43 0.73 15.27
C GLN A 478 -38.61 -0.74 14.84
N GLY A 479 -38.25 -1.67 15.72
CA GLY A 479 -38.27 -3.11 15.43
C GLY A 479 -37.03 -3.64 14.71
N ASN A 480 -35.91 -2.89 14.71
CA ASN A 480 -34.64 -3.29 14.08
C ASN A 480 -34.73 -3.47 12.55
N VAL A 481 -35.60 -2.70 11.90
CA VAL A 481 -35.86 -2.77 10.46
C VAL A 481 -34.98 -1.77 9.71
N PHE A 482 -34.25 -2.24 8.70
CA PHE A 482 -33.35 -1.42 7.90
C PHE A 482 -34.11 -0.49 6.96
N ALA A 483 -33.79 0.80 7.04
CA ALA A 483 -34.34 1.84 6.19
C ALA A 483 -33.23 2.44 5.31
N PRO A 484 -33.15 2.09 4.02
CA PRO A 484 -32.12 2.64 3.13
C PRO A 484 -32.32 4.14 2.93
N VAL A 485 -31.21 4.89 2.97
CA VAL A 485 -31.13 6.34 2.70
C VAL A 485 -30.37 6.59 1.41
N VAL A 486 -29.23 5.90 1.23
CA VAL A 486 -28.48 5.88 -0.03
C VAL A 486 -28.54 4.45 -0.59
N PRO A 487 -29.32 4.18 -1.64
CA PRO A 487 -29.39 2.85 -2.24
C PRO A 487 -28.05 2.42 -2.86
N ARG A 488 -27.76 1.11 -2.88
CA ARG A 488 -26.61 0.56 -3.63
C ARG A 488 -26.61 1.02 -5.09
N ASN A 489 -25.42 1.06 -5.68
CA ASN A 489 -25.16 1.56 -7.02
C ASN A 489 -25.49 3.06 -7.21
N SER A 490 -25.70 3.83 -6.13
CA SER A 490 -25.79 5.29 -6.22
C SER A 490 -24.43 5.88 -6.57
N THR A 491 -24.39 6.76 -7.58
CA THR A 491 -23.16 7.46 -8.00
C THR A 491 -22.57 8.30 -6.87
N VAL A 492 -21.24 8.27 -6.71
CA VAL A 492 -20.49 9.07 -5.74
C VAL A 492 -19.66 10.17 -6.41
N PRO A 493 -19.46 11.33 -5.75
CA PRO A 493 -19.99 11.71 -4.44
C PRO A 493 -21.51 11.98 -4.46
N THR A 494 -22.18 11.79 -3.32
CA THR A 494 -23.64 12.02 -3.22
C THR A 494 -24.06 12.51 -1.84
N ILE A 495 -25.17 13.26 -1.80
CA ILE A 495 -25.83 13.68 -0.57
C ILE A 495 -27.29 13.25 -0.65
N LYS A 496 -27.74 12.46 0.33
CA LYS A 496 -29.15 12.08 0.49
C LYS A 496 -29.66 12.51 1.85
N ARG A 497 -30.94 12.84 1.92
CA ARG A 497 -31.62 13.26 3.13
C ARG A 497 -32.83 12.39 3.36
N ARG A 498 -33.07 12.00 4.61
CA ARG A 498 -34.29 11.30 5.02
C ARG A 498 -34.75 11.83 6.36
N THR A 499 -36.04 12.08 6.48
CA THR A 499 -36.66 12.57 7.70
C THR A 499 -37.17 11.41 8.55
N PHE A 500 -36.89 11.50 9.85
CA PHE A 500 -37.34 10.63 10.91
C PHE A 500 -38.07 11.46 11.98
N THR A 501 -38.71 10.79 12.91
CA THR A 501 -39.44 11.42 14.02
C THR A 501 -39.35 10.58 15.29
N THR A 502 -39.79 11.12 16.42
CA THR A 502 -39.83 10.41 17.71
C THR A 502 -41.01 9.44 17.76
N VAL A 503 -40.86 8.38 18.56
CA VAL A 503 -41.88 7.33 18.74
C VAL A 503 -42.56 7.39 20.11
N ALA A 504 -42.13 8.31 20.98
CA ALA A 504 -42.70 8.52 22.31
C ALA A 504 -42.89 10.02 22.59
N ASP A 505 -43.94 10.35 23.34
CA ASP A 505 -44.21 11.71 23.78
C ASP A 505 -43.08 12.25 24.63
N HIS A 506 -42.70 13.51 24.38
CA HIS A 506 -41.64 14.22 25.09
C HIS A 506 -40.26 13.54 25.04
N GLN A 507 -40.02 12.69 24.04
CA GLN A 507 -38.71 12.06 23.81
C GLN A 507 -37.65 13.13 23.50
N THR A 508 -36.64 13.25 24.37
CA THR A 508 -35.57 14.27 24.26
C THR A 508 -34.28 13.75 23.63
N THR A 509 -34.17 12.44 23.40
CA THR A 509 -33.00 11.80 22.77
C THR A 509 -33.46 10.74 21.77
N VAL A 510 -32.84 10.72 20.59
CA VAL A 510 -33.02 9.67 19.57
C VAL A 510 -31.66 9.08 19.19
N GLN A 511 -31.55 7.76 19.26
CA GLN A 511 -30.38 7.03 18.80
C GLN A 511 -30.51 6.74 17.30
N PHE A 512 -29.41 6.91 16.56
CA PHE A 512 -29.33 6.64 15.12
C PHE A 512 -28.27 5.56 14.85
N PRO A 513 -28.63 4.27 14.91
CA PRO A 513 -27.77 3.19 14.41
C PRO A 513 -27.71 3.25 12.88
N VAL A 514 -26.50 3.35 12.32
CA VAL A 514 -26.23 3.43 10.88
C VAL A 514 -25.70 2.09 10.39
N TYR A 515 -26.31 1.55 9.35
CA TYR A 515 -25.98 0.25 8.78
C TYR A 515 -25.65 0.33 7.29
N GLN A 516 -24.88 -0.66 6.84
CA GLN A 516 -24.60 -0.94 5.43
C GLN A 516 -25.04 -2.37 5.10
N GLY A 517 -25.85 -2.53 4.05
CA GLY A 517 -26.31 -3.85 3.60
C GLY A 517 -27.65 -3.82 2.87
N GLU A 518 -28.16 -4.99 2.53
CA GLU A 518 -29.39 -5.17 1.73
C GLU A 518 -30.48 -5.96 2.47
N ARG A 519 -30.20 -6.41 3.71
CA ARG A 519 -31.15 -7.21 4.49
C ARG A 519 -32.15 -6.31 5.20
N VAL A 520 -33.38 -6.79 5.34
CA VAL A 520 -34.46 -6.06 6.03
C VAL A 520 -34.21 -5.98 7.53
N ASN A 521 -33.69 -7.04 8.13
CA ASN A 521 -33.31 -7.05 9.55
C ASN A 521 -31.90 -6.48 9.71
N CYS A 522 -31.73 -5.44 10.54
CA CYS A 522 -30.43 -4.78 10.70
C CYS A 522 -29.37 -5.68 11.33
N SER A 523 -29.75 -6.72 12.08
CA SER A 523 -28.78 -7.67 12.65
C SER A 523 -28.05 -8.52 11.60
N GLU A 524 -28.56 -8.54 10.36
CA GLU A 524 -27.93 -9.22 9.22
C GLU A 524 -27.17 -8.25 8.30
N ASN A 525 -27.10 -6.97 8.67
CA ASN A 525 -26.32 -5.94 7.97
C ASN A 525 -25.10 -5.55 8.82
N THR A 526 -24.15 -4.86 8.19
CA THR A 526 -22.97 -4.36 8.89
C THR A 526 -23.30 -3.06 9.61
N LEU A 527 -23.15 -3.04 10.94
CA LEU A 527 -23.22 -1.80 11.73
C LEU A 527 -21.99 -0.95 11.41
N LEU A 528 -22.20 0.29 10.96
CA LEU A 528 -21.13 1.25 10.74
C LEU A 528 -20.85 2.09 11.98
N GLY A 529 -21.88 2.38 12.77
CA GLY A 529 -21.76 3.16 14.00
C GLY A 529 -23.10 3.65 14.49
N GLU A 530 -23.10 4.24 15.67
CA GLU A 530 -24.30 4.79 16.32
C GLU A 530 -24.00 6.15 16.94
N PHE A 531 -25.01 7.02 16.97
CA PHE A 531 -24.91 8.32 17.63
C PHE A 531 -26.26 8.76 18.20
N ASP A 532 -26.20 9.59 19.25
CA ASP A 532 -27.37 10.16 19.89
C ASP A 532 -27.61 11.60 19.44
N LEU A 533 -28.81 11.88 18.95
CA LEU A 533 -29.32 13.25 18.86
C LEU A 533 -30.01 13.60 20.17
N LYS A 534 -29.30 14.35 21.03
CA LYS A 534 -29.76 14.75 22.37
C LYS A 534 -30.42 16.13 22.34
N ASN A 535 -31.19 16.41 23.39
CA ASN A 535 -31.84 17.70 23.63
C ASN A 535 -32.87 18.09 22.55
N ILE A 536 -33.62 17.10 22.04
CA ILE A 536 -34.80 17.31 21.20
C ILE A 536 -35.87 18.01 22.06
N PRO A 537 -36.55 19.06 21.55
CA PRO A 537 -37.61 19.72 22.29
C PRO A 537 -38.72 18.73 22.68
N PRO A 538 -39.28 18.84 23.90
CA PRO A 538 -40.34 17.95 24.34
C PRO A 538 -41.62 18.22 23.55
N MET A 539 -41.90 17.39 22.54
CA MET A 539 -43.09 17.44 21.69
C MET A 539 -43.82 16.09 21.73
N PRO A 540 -45.13 16.03 21.39
CA PRO A 540 -45.83 14.77 21.11
C PRO A 540 -45.08 13.87 20.12
N ALA A 541 -45.26 12.55 20.24
CA ALA A 541 -44.69 11.58 19.32
C ALA A 541 -45.10 11.89 17.87
N GLY A 542 -44.16 11.79 16.93
CA GLY A 542 -44.41 12.06 15.52
C GLY A 542 -44.30 13.52 15.09
N GLU A 543 -44.19 14.48 16.02
CA GLU A 543 -44.03 15.91 15.70
C GLU A 543 -42.59 16.35 15.42
N PRO A 544 -41.55 15.89 16.16
CA PRO A 544 -40.18 16.27 15.87
C PRO A 544 -39.75 15.88 14.46
N VAL A 545 -39.10 16.81 13.76
CA VAL A 545 -38.60 16.60 12.40
C VAL A 545 -37.09 16.43 12.45
N LEU A 546 -36.64 15.17 12.42
CA LEU A 546 -35.24 14.79 12.53
C LEU A 546 -34.71 14.44 11.14
N GLU A 547 -33.91 15.33 10.55
CA GLU A 547 -33.34 15.11 9.21
C GLU A 547 -31.97 14.43 9.32
N ALA A 548 -31.87 13.18 8.86
CA ALA A 548 -30.59 12.52 8.65
C ALA A 548 -30.07 12.84 7.25
N ILE A 549 -28.83 13.32 7.19
CA ILE A 549 -28.10 13.72 5.99
C ILE A 549 -26.93 12.75 5.84
N PHE A 550 -26.94 11.97 4.77
CA PHE A 550 -25.91 11.02 4.41
C PHE A 550 -25.08 11.63 3.27
N GLU A 551 -23.82 11.95 3.55
CA GLU A 551 -22.84 12.43 2.59
C GLU A 551 -21.82 11.32 2.34
N VAL A 552 -21.69 10.91 1.07
CA VAL A 552 -20.67 9.96 0.64
C VAL A 552 -19.70 10.69 -0.27
N ASP A 553 -18.42 10.71 0.10
CA ASP A 553 -17.39 11.40 -0.64
C ASP A 553 -16.91 10.61 -1.88
N ALA A 554 -15.93 11.15 -2.61
CA ALA A 554 -15.38 10.51 -3.80
C ALA A 554 -14.48 9.30 -3.51
N ASN A 555 -14.20 8.99 -2.24
CA ASN A 555 -13.53 7.76 -1.78
C ASN A 555 -14.55 6.67 -1.40
N GLY A 556 -15.85 7.00 -1.41
CA GLY A 556 -16.91 6.12 -0.93
C GLY A 556 -17.03 6.09 0.60
N ILE A 557 -16.49 7.09 1.31
CA ILE A 557 -16.51 7.16 2.78
C ILE A 557 -17.73 7.96 3.23
N LEU A 558 -18.45 7.43 4.23
CA LEU A 558 -19.68 8.00 4.74
C LEU A 558 -19.42 9.01 5.86
N LYS A 559 -20.16 10.13 5.79
CA LYS A 559 -20.39 11.07 6.89
C LYS A 559 -21.90 11.23 7.09
N VAL A 560 -22.38 11.02 8.32
CA VAL A 560 -23.80 11.21 8.66
C VAL A 560 -23.96 12.39 9.60
N THR A 561 -24.94 13.24 9.31
CA THR A 561 -25.35 14.35 10.17
C THR A 561 -26.85 14.23 10.43
N ALA A 562 -27.29 14.26 11.67
CA ALA A 562 -28.71 14.43 12.02
C ALA A 562 -28.96 15.85 12.50
N VAL A 563 -30.04 16.45 12.02
CA VAL A 563 -30.46 17.81 12.39
C VAL A 563 -31.91 17.79 12.83
N GLU A 564 -32.18 18.28 14.04
CA GLU A 564 -33.53 18.58 14.50
C GLU A 564 -33.94 19.95 13.91
N LYS A 565 -34.96 19.97 13.05
CA LYS A 565 -35.25 21.16 12.23
C LYS A 565 -35.82 22.35 13.00
N SER A 566 -36.54 22.16 14.11
CA SER A 566 -37.18 23.27 14.82
C SER A 566 -36.19 24.14 15.58
N THR A 567 -35.14 23.54 16.12
CA THR A 567 -34.06 24.22 16.85
C THR A 567 -32.80 24.44 16.03
N GLY A 568 -32.68 23.75 14.89
CA GLY A 568 -31.46 23.73 14.08
C GLY A 568 -30.30 22.98 14.75
N ARG A 569 -30.54 22.30 15.88
CA ARG A 569 -29.52 21.52 16.57
C ARG A 569 -29.11 20.33 15.73
N SER A 570 -27.81 20.19 15.53
CA SER A 570 -27.22 19.07 14.81
C SER A 570 -26.37 18.21 15.72
N ALA A 571 -26.49 16.90 15.58
CA ALA A 571 -25.47 15.94 15.99
C ALA A 571 -24.92 15.32 14.70
N ASN A 572 -23.62 15.18 14.60
CA ASN A 572 -23.02 14.41 13.51
C ASN A 572 -22.29 13.21 14.08
N ILE A 573 -22.12 12.22 13.23
CA ILE A 573 -21.17 11.15 13.46
C ILE A 573 -20.01 11.39 12.49
N THR A 574 -18.88 11.74 13.07
CA THR A 574 -17.60 11.35 12.49
C THR A 574 -17.33 10.01 13.17
N ILE A 575 -17.57 8.90 12.47
CA ILE A 575 -17.44 7.57 13.06
C ILE A 575 -15.96 7.40 13.40
N SER A 576 -15.54 7.72 14.61
CA SER A 576 -14.12 7.69 15.00
C SER A 576 -13.80 6.54 15.95
N ASN A 577 -14.81 5.87 16.51
CA ASN A 577 -14.66 4.85 17.56
C ASN A 577 -15.41 3.53 17.25
N SER A 578 -15.67 3.22 15.98
CA SER A 578 -16.25 1.93 15.58
C SER A 578 -15.16 0.93 15.18
N ILE A 579 -15.53 -0.36 15.13
CA ILE A 579 -14.70 -1.42 14.57
C ILE A 579 -14.05 -0.97 13.24
N GLY A 580 -12.76 -1.25 13.10
CA GLY A 580 -11.98 -0.97 11.89
C GLY A 580 -11.53 0.48 11.71
N ARG A 581 -11.89 1.39 12.62
CA ARG A 581 -11.48 2.80 12.55
C ARG A 581 -10.53 3.18 13.68
N LEU A 582 -9.55 4.02 13.36
CA LEU A 582 -8.56 4.53 14.31
C LEU A 582 -8.86 6.00 14.61
N SER A 583 -8.65 6.38 15.87
CA SER A 583 -8.61 7.79 16.28
C SER A 583 -7.36 8.49 15.72
N THR A 584 -7.39 9.82 15.66
CA THR A 584 -6.24 10.62 15.21
C THR A 584 -5.02 10.36 16.10
N GLU A 585 -5.22 10.24 17.42
CA GLU A 585 -4.18 9.97 18.39
C GLU A 585 -3.54 8.58 18.18
N GLU A 586 -4.33 7.56 17.86
CA GLU A 586 -3.83 6.23 17.52
C GLU A 586 -3.03 6.25 16.21
N ILE A 587 -3.52 6.95 15.18
CA ILE A 587 -2.80 7.09 13.91
C ILE A 587 -1.46 7.80 14.13
N GLU A 588 -1.44 8.90 14.88
CA GLU A 588 -0.19 9.62 15.20
C GLU A 588 0.80 8.74 15.98
N LYS A 589 0.30 7.95 16.94
CA LYS A 589 1.14 6.97 17.65
C LYS A 589 1.72 5.94 16.69
N MET A 590 0.91 5.37 15.79
CA MET A 590 1.34 4.39 14.80
C MET A 590 2.34 4.97 13.78
N ILE A 591 2.18 6.23 13.37
CA ILE A 591 3.16 6.94 12.54
C ILE A 591 4.50 7.04 13.28
N ASN A 592 4.48 7.48 14.54
CA ASN A 592 5.70 7.59 15.35
C ASN A 592 6.37 6.23 15.56
N ASP A 593 5.60 5.16 15.77
CA ASP A 593 6.14 3.81 15.92
C ASP A 593 6.71 3.28 14.58
N ALA A 594 6.05 3.56 13.45
CA ALA A 594 6.57 3.25 12.11
C ALA A 594 7.92 3.96 11.85
N GLU A 595 8.07 5.22 12.25
CA GLU A 595 9.33 5.96 12.16
C GLU A 595 10.43 5.36 13.06
N LYS A 596 10.11 4.95 14.29
CA LYS A 596 11.06 4.27 15.17
C LYS A 596 11.55 2.96 14.57
N PHE A 597 10.64 2.14 14.04
CA PHE A 597 11.02 0.87 13.41
C PHE A 597 11.87 1.10 12.17
N LYS A 598 11.55 2.09 11.35
CA LYS A 598 12.39 2.48 10.21
C LYS A 598 13.80 2.88 10.64
N ASN A 599 13.94 3.66 11.72
CA ASN A 599 15.26 4.03 12.24
C ASN A 599 16.06 2.81 12.75
N ALA A 600 15.38 1.82 13.34
CA ALA A 600 16.01 0.57 13.74
C ALA A 600 16.47 -0.25 12.53
N ASP A 601 15.62 -0.39 11.51
CA ASP A 601 15.94 -1.07 10.25
C ASP A 601 17.13 -0.37 9.54
N ASP A 602 17.15 0.96 9.48
CA ASP A 602 18.27 1.76 8.93
C ASP A 602 19.58 1.56 9.72
N ALA A 603 19.49 1.45 11.05
CA ALA A 603 20.65 1.21 11.89
C ALA A 603 21.22 -0.21 11.67
N PHE A 604 20.33 -1.20 11.54
CA PHE A 604 20.69 -2.57 11.19
C PHE A 604 21.34 -2.65 9.80
N ALA A 605 20.72 -2.03 8.78
CA ALA A 605 21.25 -1.99 7.42
C ALA A 605 22.64 -1.33 7.37
N LYS A 606 22.84 -0.18 8.03
CA LYS A 606 24.16 0.48 8.13
C LYS A 606 25.19 -0.40 8.80
N ARG A 607 24.82 -1.10 9.88
CA ARG A 607 25.69 -2.05 10.57
C ARG A 607 26.13 -3.18 9.62
N HIS A 608 25.18 -3.77 8.88
CA HIS A 608 25.46 -4.83 7.93
C HIS A 608 26.33 -4.35 6.76
N GLU A 609 26.10 -3.14 6.25
CA GLU A 609 26.95 -2.53 5.22
C GLU A 609 28.40 -2.36 5.69
N GLN A 610 28.61 -1.92 6.94
CA GLN A 610 29.96 -1.83 7.50
C GLN A 610 30.61 -3.22 7.70
N LYS A 611 29.82 -4.22 8.10
CA LYS A 611 30.29 -5.62 8.19
C LYS A 611 30.77 -6.12 6.83
N GLN A 612 29.97 -5.96 5.78
CA GLN A 612 30.32 -6.36 4.42
C GLN A 612 31.55 -5.62 3.88
N LYS A 613 31.69 -4.32 4.17
CA LYS A 613 32.90 -3.56 3.82
C LYS A 613 34.14 -4.13 4.50
N LEU A 614 34.04 -4.48 5.77
CA LEU A 614 35.13 -5.13 6.50
C LEU A 614 35.45 -6.52 5.91
N GLU A 615 34.45 -7.37 5.66
CA GLU A 615 34.63 -8.69 5.03
C GLU A 615 35.34 -8.59 3.67
N ALA A 616 34.86 -7.72 2.79
CA ALA A 616 35.48 -7.49 1.48
C ALA A 616 36.92 -6.98 1.61
N TYR A 617 37.19 -6.12 2.58
CA TYR A 617 38.53 -5.61 2.82
C TYR A 617 39.46 -6.69 3.42
N VAL A 618 38.98 -7.49 4.36
CA VAL A 618 39.69 -8.65 4.93
C VAL A 618 40.08 -9.61 3.81
N ALA A 619 39.14 -10.02 2.95
CA ALA A 619 39.42 -10.92 1.83
C ALA A 619 40.46 -10.34 0.85
N SER A 620 40.39 -9.04 0.56
CA SER A 620 41.38 -8.35 -0.28
C SER A 620 42.78 -8.34 0.34
N VAL A 621 42.87 -8.08 1.65
CA VAL A 621 44.15 -8.07 2.37
C VAL A 621 44.71 -9.47 2.50
N GLU A 622 43.88 -10.47 2.80
CA GLU A 622 44.28 -11.88 2.88
C GLU A 622 44.88 -12.36 1.55
N SER A 623 44.21 -12.08 0.42
CA SER A 623 44.75 -12.36 -0.92
C SER A 623 46.10 -11.67 -1.16
N THR A 624 46.27 -10.44 -0.68
CA THR A 624 47.51 -9.68 -0.82
C THR A 624 48.66 -10.26 0.02
N VAL A 625 48.37 -10.73 1.24
CA VAL A 625 49.36 -11.26 2.19
C VAL A 625 49.76 -12.70 1.88
N THR A 626 48.85 -13.46 1.25
CA THR A 626 49.08 -14.84 0.81
C THR A 626 49.70 -14.96 -0.58
N ASP A 627 49.64 -13.90 -1.41
CA ASP A 627 50.30 -13.87 -2.71
C ASP A 627 51.83 -14.02 -2.56
N PRO A 628 52.47 -15.02 -3.19
CA PRO A 628 53.90 -15.30 -3.02
C PRO A 628 54.82 -14.15 -3.49
N VAL A 629 54.41 -13.39 -4.51
CA VAL A 629 55.21 -12.31 -5.11
C VAL A 629 55.11 -11.04 -4.29
N LEU A 630 53.93 -10.72 -3.79
CA LEU A 630 53.68 -9.54 -2.96
C LEU A 630 54.20 -9.76 -1.54
N SER A 631 53.96 -10.94 -0.96
CA SER A 631 54.43 -11.28 0.38
C SER A 631 55.96 -11.32 0.49
N ALA A 632 56.67 -11.77 -0.55
CA ALA A 632 58.14 -11.75 -0.60
C ALA A 632 58.72 -10.32 -0.61
N LYS A 633 57.95 -9.32 -1.04
CA LYS A 633 58.35 -7.90 -1.05
C LYS A 633 58.06 -7.19 0.28
N MET A 634 57.44 -7.88 1.25
CA MET A 634 57.08 -7.30 2.55
C MET A 634 58.13 -7.67 3.60
N LYS A 635 58.51 -6.69 4.43
CA LYS A 635 59.35 -6.96 5.60
C LYS A 635 58.60 -7.86 6.57
N LYS A 636 59.28 -8.87 7.14
CA LYS A 636 58.67 -9.82 8.09
C LYS A 636 57.90 -9.12 9.23
N SER A 637 58.51 -8.13 9.87
CA SER A 637 57.84 -7.35 10.93
C SER A 637 56.59 -6.58 10.47
N ALA A 638 56.52 -6.17 9.20
CA ALA A 638 55.34 -5.54 8.64
C ALA A 638 54.25 -6.57 8.31
N LYS A 639 54.64 -7.74 7.81
CA LYS A 639 53.76 -8.88 7.56
C LYS A 639 53.10 -9.35 8.84
N ASP A 640 53.87 -9.61 9.90
CA ASP A 640 53.36 -10.07 11.20
C ASP A 640 52.32 -9.09 11.78
N LYS A 641 52.53 -7.77 11.62
CA LYS A 641 51.58 -6.73 12.07
C LYS A 641 50.29 -6.71 11.26
N ILE A 642 50.35 -7.01 9.96
CA ILE A 642 49.17 -7.08 9.11
C ILE A 642 48.38 -8.35 9.43
N GLU A 643 49.05 -9.49 9.60
CA GLU A 643 48.41 -10.75 9.99
C GLU A 643 47.73 -10.65 11.35
N ALA A 644 48.35 -10.00 12.33
CA ALA A 644 47.71 -9.72 13.62
C ALA A 644 46.44 -8.86 13.46
N ALA A 645 46.52 -7.75 12.72
CA ALA A 645 45.36 -6.89 12.48
C ALA A 645 44.26 -7.57 11.65
N LEU A 646 44.63 -8.50 10.75
CA LEU A 646 43.71 -9.33 9.98
C LEU A 646 42.96 -10.29 10.93
N SER A 647 43.69 -10.95 11.83
CA SER A 647 43.11 -11.83 12.84
C SER A 647 42.14 -11.09 13.76
N ASP A 648 42.49 -9.89 14.23
CA ASP A 648 41.60 -9.06 15.05
C ASP A 648 40.33 -8.65 14.29
N ALA A 649 40.46 -8.31 13.01
CA ALA A 649 39.33 -8.00 12.14
C ALA A 649 38.41 -9.20 11.92
N MET A 650 38.97 -10.39 11.68
CA MET A 650 38.22 -11.64 11.55
C MET A 650 37.48 -11.97 12.85
N GLN A 651 38.14 -11.83 14.01
CA GLN A 651 37.49 -12.03 15.31
C GLN A 651 36.33 -11.05 15.53
N THR A 652 36.49 -9.79 15.10
CA THR A 652 35.41 -8.79 15.18
C THR A 652 34.20 -9.20 14.32
N LEU A 653 34.44 -9.80 13.15
CA LEU A 653 33.40 -10.30 12.24
C LEU A 653 32.61 -11.49 12.80
N GLU A 654 33.24 -12.31 13.67
CA GLU A 654 32.61 -13.46 14.33
C GLU A 654 31.71 -13.07 15.51
N ILE A 655 31.90 -11.90 16.11
CA ILE A 655 31.09 -11.43 17.24
C ILE A 655 29.75 -10.89 16.72
N GLU A 656 28.66 -11.63 16.99
CA GLU A 656 27.29 -11.25 16.61
C GLU A 656 26.80 -9.95 17.23
N GLU A 657 27.43 -9.44 18.29
CA GLU A 657 27.06 -8.18 18.96
C GLU A 657 27.86 -6.96 18.47
N SER A 658 28.84 -7.16 17.58
CA SER A 658 29.71 -6.07 17.08
C SER A 658 28.90 -4.96 16.43
N SER A 659 29.09 -3.73 16.89
CA SER A 659 28.39 -2.57 16.32
C SER A 659 28.97 -2.15 14.96
N GLY A 660 28.23 -1.34 14.20
CA GLY A 660 28.75 -0.75 12.96
C GLY A 660 30.03 0.08 13.18
N GLU A 661 30.18 0.69 14.37
CA GLU A 661 31.38 1.40 14.78
C GLU A 661 32.56 0.46 15.06
N ASP A 662 32.31 -0.74 15.58
CA ASP A 662 33.35 -1.74 15.83
C ASP A 662 33.89 -2.28 14.50
N PHE A 663 33.01 -2.61 13.55
CA PHE A 663 33.42 -2.99 12.19
C PHE A 663 34.22 -1.87 11.52
N ARG A 664 33.78 -0.62 11.62
CA ARG A 664 34.49 0.55 11.07
C ARG A 664 35.87 0.74 11.72
N LYS A 665 35.99 0.56 13.04
CA LYS A 665 37.27 0.65 13.76
C LYS A 665 38.22 -0.47 13.34
N ALA A 666 37.74 -1.70 13.24
CA ALA A 666 38.52 -2.84 12.77
C ALA A 666 39.01 -2.62 11.33
N GLU A 667 38.14 -2.13 10.44
CA GLU A 667 38.49 -1.80 9.06
C GLU A 667 39.60 -0.73 9.02
N LEU A 668 39.45 0.35 9.78
CA LEU A 668 40.44 1.41 9.87
C LEU A 668 41.78 0.94 10.47
N ALA A 669 41.74 0.05 11.47
CA ALA A 669 42.94 -0.53 12.07
C ALA A 669 43.70 -1.38 11.04
N LEU A 670 42.98 -2.25 10.32
CA LEU A 670 43.54 -3.07 9.24
C LEU A 670 44.09 -2.21 8.11
N LYS A 671 43.33 -1.20 7.64
CA LYS A 671 43.78 -0.22 6.64
C LYS A 671 45.09 0.46 7.04
N ARG A 672 45.20 0.88 8.30
CA ARG A 672 46.42 1.52 8.84
C ARG A 672 47.61 0.55 8.87
N ALA A 673 47.39 -0.70 9.28
CA ALA A 673 48.43 -1.73 9.28
C ALA A 673 48.96 -1.99 7.87
N VAL A 674 48.05 -2.21 6.92
CA VAL A 674 48.36 -2.45 5.50
C VAL A 674 49.09 -1.25 4.88
N THR A 675 48.58 -0.03 5.09
CA THR A 675 49.20 1.19 4.54
C THR A 675 50.62 1.37 5.06
N LYS A 676 50.86 1.20 6.36
CA LYS A 676 52.20 1.30 6.97
C LYS A 676 53.13 0.19 6.48
N GLY A 677 52.62 -1.04 6.35
CA GLY A 677 53.41 -2.19 5.88
C GLY A 677 53.78 -2.10 4.40
N MET A 678 52.93 -1.51 3.57
CA MET A 678 53.20 -1.26 2.16
C MET A 678 54.11 -0.05 1.92
N ALA A 679 54.04 0.98 2.79
CA ALA A 679 54.88 2.16 2.70
C ALA A 679 56.34 1.91 3.14
N THR A 680 56.63 0.79 3.80
CA THR A 680 57.97 0.41 4.26
C THR A 680 58.80 -0.38 3.23
N ARG A 681 58.38 -0.35 1.96
CA ARG A 681 59.15 -0.86 0.80
C ARG A 681 60.57 -0.30 0.76
#